data_AF-A0A5J4LM91-F1
#
_entry.id   AF-A0A5J4LM91-F1
#
_cell.length_a   1.000
_cell.length_b   1.000
_cell.length_c   1.000
_cell.angle_alpha   90.00
_cell.angle_beta   90.00
_cell.angle_gamma   90.00
#
_symmetry.space_group_name_H-M   'P 1'
#
loop_
_entity.id
_entity.type
_entity.pdbx_description
1 polymer ?
#
loop_
_entity_poly.entity_id
_entity_poly.type
_entity_poly.pdbx_seq_one_letter_code
_entity_poly.pdbx_strand_id
1 'polypeptide(L)'
;MAIGATGLDTATYEVLRERLAAHAAELGRRAEELNTRRIAEFGSTRLELTGTERLHTEHTCRPRDIVALGDALLFGYGTLPAAVSGRSVDEVFALYDRDLKRLGEDAVPGLLDDSGFVREFAALHRYYRETRLLRLRRVEGRLLAVFRTGEKADDIRVLRWSVSDDGRISFLDARGERDHVLPAAHDFEWTEATREDHIPGRHPHISIRGEVFVATDGGTLTVKAANDTGTGEGIHTEPVDEPLQSLADADVAHARVGDLLLLRISPYKESTPRHLVVNTLTKTVVRLDGIGQACRRLPEGQGIVFPGGYCLASGAYKTFDADAAGLEFEQSVRSPNGEDLLFTFHARTEGHSLLLTYNLIRKEVTAPLSCRSWALFDDGTLMVLQRGSGDEPGRVHPLQLWRTPYVSDTYAARPVGTGPSPSSPLRTDRGDPLARVGNADLVRGISDCLSLTHAVAETTPTTEVYKALIAGCVRTADAHHWLGDDALGGLRTPLDAMRNTAEQVLGEFETVQALTRQAADALAEADVRIASVVRRLRGEAPRDAGAWVTGLTELRQAQGHLLTLKDQPYADTARIDERAADIETDLAAFGQRALAFLAREDAFTPHHQETERLVSDAGKITAVAEAAPVTARIDELTDGLRTVTEVVVGLDIGDATVRTSVLGRIAEVLGGANRARATLDARRRELADHEGRAEFTA
;
A
#
# COMPACT_ATOMS: atom_id res chain seq x y z
N MET A 1 -26.36 15.76 -31.37
CA MET A 1 -25.74 14.74 -30.50
C MET A 1 -24.34 14.47 -31.02
N ALA A 2 -23.38 15.31 -30.59
CA ALA A 2 -21.97 15.04 -30.81
C ALA A 2 -21.54 14.16 -29.63
N ILE A 3 -21.24 12.90 -29.90
CA ILE A 3 -20.51 12.06 -28.95
C ILE A 3 -19.10 12.63 -28.96
N GLY A 4 -18.80 13.50 -27.99
CA GLY A 4 -17.50 14.18 -27.88
C GLY A 4 -16.37 13.17 -27.65
N ALA A 5 -15.15 13.55 -28.04
CA ALA A 5 -13.92 12.74 -27.92
C ALA A 5 -13.72 12.15 -26.52
N THR A 6 -14.22 12.81 -25.47
CA THR A 6 -14.26 12.33 -24.08
C THR A 6 -14.95 10.98 -23.88
N GLY A 7 -16.02 10.71 -24.65
CA GLY A 7 -16.71 9.43 -24.61
C GLY A 7 -15.94 8.31 -25.33
N LEU A 8 -15.15 8.65 -26.34
CA LEU A 8 -14.37 7.70 -27.14
C LEU A 8 -13.12 7.22 -26.38
N ASP A 9 -12.42 8.12 -25.69
CA ASP A 9 -11.21 7.77 -24.93
C ASP A 9 -11.55 6.99 -23.64
N THR A 10 -12.63 7.40 -22.95
CA THR A 10 -13.17 6.63 -21.81
C THR A 10 -13.66 5.24 -22.25
N ALA A 11 -14.31 5.13 -23.42
CA ALA A 11 -14.70 3.85 -23.99
C ALA A 11 -13.48 2.99 -24.37
N THR A 12 -12.40 3.59 -24.85
CA THR A 12 -11.18 2.85 -25.24
C THR A 12 -10.49 2.24 -24.03
N TYR A 13 -10.30 3.02 -22.96
CA TYR A 13 -9.73 2.51 -21.70
C TYR A 13 -10.58 1.38 -21.10
N GLU A 14 -11.90 1.55 -21.04
CA GLU A 14 -12.82 0.53 -20.51
C GLU A 14 -12.80 -0.75 -21.36
N VAL A 15 -12.80 -0.64 -22.68
CA VAL A 15 -12.70 -1.79 -23.61
C VAL A 15 -11.37 -2.54 -23.44
N LEU A 16 -10.25 -1.82 -23.26
CA LEU A 16 -8.96 -2.44 -23.00
C LEU A 16 -8.92 -3.14 -21.63
N ARG A 17 -9.58 -2.57 -20.60
CA ARG A 17 -9.70 -3.19 -19.28
C ARG A 17 -10.53 -4.47 -19.33
N GLU A 18 -11.66 -4.46 -20.05
CA GLU A 18 -12.47 -5.67 -20.26
C GLU A 18 -11.69 -6.76 -21.00
N ARG A 19 -10.91 -6.38 -22.02
CA ARG A 19 -10.04 -7.31 -22.74
C ARG A 19 -8.94 -7.88 -21.82
N LEU A 20 -8.33 -7.03 -20.98
CA LEU A 20 -7.33 -7.47 -20.01
C LEU A 20 -7.93 -8.49 -19.04
N ALA A 21 -9.12 -8.23 -18.51
CA ALA A 21 -9.85 -9.13 -17.64
C ALA A 21 -10.18 -10.47 -18.33
N ALA A 22 -10.55 -10.46 -19.62
CA ALA A 22 -10.80 -11.67 -20.39
C ALA A 22 -9.53 -12.52 -20.57
N HIS A 23 -8.37 -11.90 -20.84
CA HIS A 23 -7.09 -12.62 -20.93
C HIS A 23 -6.66 -13.19 -19.57
N ALA A 24 -6.87 -12.45 -18.48
CA ALA A 24 -6.62 -12.94 -17.13
C ALA A 24 -7.53 -14.14 -16.79
N ALA A 25 -8.83 -14.07 -17.11
CA ALA A 25 -9.76 -15.17 -16.89
C ALA A 25 -9.35 -16.45 -17.64
N GLU A 26 -8.91 -16.32 -18.90
CA GLU A 26 -8.45 -17.48 -19.68
C GLU A 26 -7.13 -18.06 -19.13
N LEU A 27 -6.20 -17.22 -18.69
CA LEU A 27 -4.98 -17.68 -18.00
C LEU A 27 -5.34 -18.45 -16.72
N GLY A 28 -6.26 -17.92 -15.92
CA GLY A 28 -6.69 -18.52 -14.66
C GLY A 28 -7.34 -19.88 -14.89
N ARG A 29 -8.26 -19.97 -15.87
CA ARG A 29 -8.91 -21.22 -16.26
C ARG A 29 -7.89 -22.31 -16.63
N ARG A 30 -6.88 -21.99 -17.45
CA ARG A 30 -5.83 -22.95 -17.84
C ARG A 30 -4.94 -23.35 -16.66
N ALA A 31 -4.60 -22.40 -15.79
CA ALA A 31 -3.82 -22.67 -14.59
C ALA A 31 -4.56 -23.59 -13.60
N GLU A 32 -5.87 -23.39 -13.41
CA GLU A 32 -6.71 -24.27 -12.58
C GLU A 32 -6.88 -25.67 -13.19
N GLU A 33 -7.05 -25.76 -14.50
CA GLU A 33 -7.11 -27.04 -15.22
C GLU A 33 -5.78 -27.83 -15.06
N LEU A 34 -4.64 -27.14 -15.21
CA LEU A 34 -3.33 -27.71 -14.96
C LEU A 34 -3.16 -28.14 -13.49
N ASN A 35 -3.61 -27.31 -12.53
CA ASN A 35 -3.57 -27.66 -11.11
C ASN A 35 -4.41 -28.89 -10.79
N THR A 36 -5.57 -29.05 -11.43
CA THR A 36 -6.43 -30.22 -11.28
C THR A 36 -5.73 -31.49 -11.75
N ARG A 37 -5.08 -31.44 -12.93
CA ARG A 37 -4.28 -32.55 -13.46
C ARG A 37 -3.08 -32.87 -12.56
N ARG A 38 -2.38 -31.84 -12.08
CA ARG A 38 -1.28 -31.96 -11.13
C ARG A 38 -1.71 -32.68 -9.84
N ILE A 39 -2.84 -32.29 -9.25
CA ILE A 39 -3.39 -32.95 -8.05
C ILE A 39 -3.75 -34.41 -8.33
N ALA A 40 -4.28 -34.72 -9.51
CA ALA A 40 -4.60 -36.10 -9.88
C ALA A 40 -3.36 -36.99 -10.02
N GLU A 41 -2.24 -36.44 -10.51
CA GLU A 41 -0.99 -37.19 -10.72
C GLU A 41 -0.14 -37.28 -9.45
N PHE A 42 0.11 -36.16 -8.79
CA PHE A 42 1.01 -36.07 -7.62
C PHE A 42 0.31 -36.20 -6.27
N GLY A 43 -1.02 -36.17 -6.24
CA GLY A 43 -1.80 -36.10 -5.02
C GLY A 43 -1.78 -34.72 -4.35
N SER A 44 -2.61 -34.57 -3.33
CA SER A 44 -2.60 -33.42 -2.40
C SER A 44 -2.77 -33.97 -1.00
N THR A 45 -1.78 -33.78 -0.14
CA THR A 45 -1.88 -34.13 1.29
C THR A 45 -2.14 -32.84 2.06
N ARG A 46 -3.35 -32.70 2.60
CA ARG A 46 -3.71 -31.53 3.42
C ARG A 46 -3.44 -31.82 4.89
N LEU A 47 -3.28 -30.73 5.66
CA LEU A 47 -3.27 -30.78 7.11
C LEU A 47 -4.64 -31.26 7.62
N GLU A 48 -4.71 -32.47 8.17
CA GLU A 48 -5.95 -33.10 8.61
C GLU A 48 -5.79 -33.68 10.02
N LEU A 49 -6.73 -33.37 10.93
CA LEU A 49 -6.78 -33.95 12.26
C LEU A 49 -7.29 -35.39 12.15
N THR A 50 -6.41 -36.36 12.37
CA THR A 50 -6.76 -37.78 12.28
C THR A 50 -7.28 -38.35 13.59
N GLY A 51 -6.93 -37.75 14.73
CA GLY A 51 -7.37 -38.23 16.04
C GLY A 51 -6.93 -37.37 17.20
N THR A 52 -7.53 -37.63 18.37
CA THR A 52 -7.08 -37.07 19.66
C THR A 52 -6.81 -38.23 20.59
N GLU A 53 -5.58 -38.29 21.08
CA GLU A 53 -5.08 -39.35 21.95
C GLU A 53 -4.67 -38.79 23.31
N ARG A 54 -4.38 -39.68 24.25
CA ARG A 54 -4.02 -39.34 25.63
C ARG A 54 -2.72 -40.02 26.00
N LEU A 55 -1.66 -39.24 26.20
CA LEU A 55 -0.40 -39.72 26.74
C LEU A 55 -0.55 -39.85 28.26
N HIS A 56 -0.25 -41.05 28.77
CA HIS A 56 -0.36 -41.36 30.19
C HIS A 56 1.03 -41.43 30.83
N THR A 57 1.19 -40.80 31.99
CA THR A 57 2.41 -40.85 32.81
C THR A 57 2.15 -41.55 34.13
N GLU A 58 3.17 -42.22 34.66
CA GLU A 58 3.08 -42.90 35.95
C GLU A 58 2.92 -41.91 37.11
N HIS A 59 3.58 -40.76 37.00
CA HIS A 59 3.56 -39.70 38.01
C HIS A 59 2.86 -38.45 37.49
N THR A 60 2.29 -37.69 38.43
CA THR A 60 1.72 -36.38 38.14
C THR A 60 2.86 -35.44 37.74
N CYS A 61 2.81 -34.92 36.52
CA CYS A 61 3.87 -34.10 35.95
C CYS A 61 3.31 -32.91 35.16
N ARG A 62 4.18 -31.94 34.90
CA ARG A 62 3.91 -30.84 33.98
C ARG A 62 4.59 -31.16 32.65
N PRO A 63 3.84 -31.30 31.54
CA PRO A 63 4.44 -31.58 30.25
C PRO A 63 5.26 -30.37 29.80
N ARG A 64 6.48 -30.62 29.31
CA ARG A 64 7.39 -29.58 28.83
C ARG A 64 7.53 -29.59 27.33
N ASP A 65 7.89 -30.74 26.76
CA ASP A 65 8.20 -30.82 25.34
C ASP A 65 8.03 -32.25 24.80
N ILE A 66 7.89 -32.37 23.49
CA ILE A 66 7.89 -33.64 22.75
C ILE A 66 8.80 -33.53 21.54
N VAL A 67 9.46 -34.63 21.17
CA VAL A 67 10.24 -34.71 19.93
C VAL A 67 10.16 -36.13 19.35
N ALA A 68 10.05 -36.24 18.04
CA ALA A 68 10.06 -37.51 17.33
C ALA A 68 11.50 -37.93 17.02
N LEU A 69 11.83 -39.20 17.27
CA LEU A 69 13.12 -39.82 17.05
C LEU A 69 12.90 -41.19 16.40
N GLY A 70 12.96 -41.23 15.06
CA GLY A 70 12.53 -42.40 14.31
C GLY A 70 11.06 -42.71 14.58
N ASP A 71 10.74 -43.93 15.01
CA ASP A 71 9.38 -44.35 15.37
C ASP A 71 9.02 -44.10 16.85
N ALA A 72 9.94 -43.52 17.64
CA ALA A 72 9.72 -43.22 19.06
C ALA A 72 9.40 -41.73 19.29
N LEU A 73 8.56 -41.46 20.28
CA LEU A 73 8.28 -40.13 20.81
C LEU A 73 8.99 -39.96 22.15
N LEU A 74 9.93 -39.02 22.21
CA LEU A 74 10.55 -38.60 23.47
C LEU A 74 9.69 -37.50 24.09
N PHE A 75 9.15 -37.77 25.26
CA PHE A 75 8.35 -36.85 26.06
C PHE A 75 9.17 -36.33 27.24
N GLY A 76 9.35 -35.01 27.29
CA GLY A 76 10.00 -34.30 28.37
C GLY A 76 8.97 -33.67 29.32
N TYR A 77 9.16 -33.88 30.62
CA TYR A 77 8.27 -33.33 31.65
C TYR A 77 9.03 -32.91 32.91
N GLY A 78 8.36 -32.13 33.76
CA GLY A 78 8.81 -31.85 35.11
C GLY A 78 7.86 -32.46 36.14
N THR A 79 8.36 -33.31 37.01
CA THR A 79 7.64 -33.77 38.21
C THR A 79 7.55 -32.65 39.26
N LEU A 80 6.55 -32.72 40.12
CA LEU A 80 6.48 -31.88 41.33
C LEU A 80 7.76 -32.07 42.18
N PRO A 81 8.22 -31.08 42.96
CA PRO A 81 9.47 -31.21 43.70
C PRO A 81 9.45 -32.43 44.64
N ALA A 82 10.23 -33.45 44.30
CA ALA A 82 10.53 -34.58 45.17
C ALA A 82 11.64 -34.17 46.17
N ALA A 83 11.58 -34.73 47.38
CA ALA A 83 12.47 -34.37 48.48
C ALA A 83 13.92 -34.85 48.23
N VAL A 84 14.85 -33.89 48.08
CA VAL A 84 16.29 -33.88 48.43
C VAL A 84 17.23 -34.99 47.90
N SER A 85 16.75 -36.14 47.41
CA SER A 85 17.57 -37.16 46.73
C SER A 85 17.47 -37.04 45.22
N GLY A 86 18.60 -37.20 44.51
CA GLY A 86 18.77 -36.88 43.10
C GLY A 86 17.69 -37.44 42.16
N ARG A 87 17.33 -36.66 41.14
CA ARG A 87 16.35 -37.06 40.13
C ARG A 87 16.88 -38.16 39.23
N SER A 88 16.03 -39.15 38.94
CA SER A 88 16.30 -40.18 37.94
C SER A 88 15.87 -39.72 36.54
N VAL A 89 16.35 -40.42 35.50
CA VAL A 89 16.10 -40.05 34.10
C VAL A 89 14.62 -40.17 33.75
N ASP A 90 13.97 -41.23 34.21
CA ASP A 90 12.52 -41.49 34.12
C ASP A 90 11.63 -40.44 34.81
N GLU A 91 12.17 -39.55 35.66
CA GLU A 91 11.42 -38.43 36.23
C GLU A 91 11.39 -37.19 35.32
N VAL A 92 12.20 -37.16 34.26
CA VAL A 92 12.32 -36.03 33.32
C VAL A 92 11.99 -36.44 31.88
N PHE A 93 12.33 -37.67 31.51
CA PHE A 93 12.16 -38.19 30.15
C PHE A 93 11.36 -39.49 30.15
N ALA A 94 10.56 -39.66 29.10
CA ALA A 94 9.85 -40.88 28.80
C ALA A 94 9.83 -41.15 27.30
N LEU A 95 9.99 -42.41 26.93
CA LEU A 95 9.85 -42.85 25.54
C LEU A 95 8.49 -43.51 25.35
N TYR A 96 7.86 -43.22 24.21
CA TYR A 96 6.62 -43.82 23.78
C TYR A 96 6.73 -44.29 22.33
N ASP A 97 5.99 -45.33 21.96
CA ASP A 97 5.79 -45.69 20.56
C ASP A 97 4.73 -44.79 19.90
N ARG A 98 4.43 -45.07 18.62
CA ARG A 98 3.43 -44.33 17.84
C ARG A 98 2.00 -44.49 18.35
N ASP A 99 1.71 -45.57 19.07
CA ASP A 99 0.43 -45.82 19.73
C ASP A 99 0.38 -45.23 21.15
N LEU A 100 1.40 -44.44 21.53
CA LEU A 100 1.58 -43.86 22.86
C LEU A 100 1.71 -44.89 23.99
N LYS A 101 2.21 -46.09 23.68
CA LYS A 101 2.59 -47.08 24.70
C LYS A 101 3.99 -46.78 25.21
N ARG A 102 4.18 -46.85 26.53
CA ARG A 102 5.47 -46.57 27.17
C ARG A 102 6.51 -47.59 26.72
N LEU A 103 7.69 -47.09 26.35
CA LEU A 103 8.87 -47.86 26.00
C LEU A 103 9.91 -47.82 27.13
N GLY A 104 10.82 -48.80 27.14
CA GLY A 104 11.99 -48.82 28.02
C GLY A 104 13.00 -47.74 27.65
N GLU A 105 13.91 -47.40 28.58
CA GLU A 105 14.97 -46.39 28.35
C GLU A 105 15.98 -46.83 27.26
N ASP A 106 16.11 -48.13 27.04
CA ASP A 106 16.97 -48.79 26.04
C ASP A 106 16.30 -48.97 24.67
N ALA A 107 15.02 -48.58 24.53
CA ALA A 107 14.27 -48.74 23.28
C ALA A 107 14.86 -47.91 22.12
N VAL A 108 15.57 -46.83 22.45
CA VAL A 108 16.36 -46.03 21.49
C VAL A 108 17.81 -46.03 21.97
N PRO A 109 18.64 -46.98 21.50
CA PRO A 109 20.02 -47.13 21.97
C PRO A 109 20.85 -45.85 21.77
N GLY A 110 21.62 -45.49 22.79
CA GLY A 110 22.49 -44.31 22.78
C GLY A 110 21.79 -42.99 23.15
N LEU A 111 20.51 -43.03 23.53
CA LEU A 111 19.73 -41.87 23.94
C LEU A 111 19.70 -41.72 25.48
N LEU A 112 18.88 -42.53 26.16
CA LEU A 112 18.66 -42.47 27.62
C LEU A 112 19.52 -43.48 28.38
N ASP A 113 19.94 -44.56 27.72
CA ASP A 113 20.80 -45.64 28.24
C ASP A 113 22.31 -45.32 28.13
N ASP A 114 22.68 -44.25 27.43
CA ASP A 114 24.08 -43.86 27.26
C ASP A 114 24.74 -43.47 28.59
N SER A 115 25.81 -44.17 28.94
CA SER A 115 26.52 -43.95 30.22
C SER A 115 27.13 -42.55 30.38
N GLY A 116 27.50 -41.90 29.27
CA GLY A 116 27.97 -40.53 29.23
C GLY A 116 26.84 -39.56 29.58
N PHE A 117 25.67 -39.75 28.96
CA PHE A 117 24.46 -38.97 29.27
C PHE A 117 24.07 -39.12 30.74
N VAL A 118 23.95 -40.35 31.24
CA VAL A 118 23.53 -40.61 32.64
C VAL A 118 24.46 -39.92 33.63
N ARG A 119 25.77 -39.94 33.37
CA ARG A 119 26.76 -39.25 34.21
C ARG A 119 26.57 -37.73 34.19
N GLU A 120 26.41 -37.12 33.01
CA GLU A 120 26.20 -35.67 32.89
C GLU A 120 24.86 -35.23 33.47
N PHE A 121 23.78 -36.01 33.28
CA PHE A 121 22.46 -35.74 33.84
C PHE A 121 22.46 -35.80 35.37
N ALA A 122 23.13 -36.79 35.97
CA ALA A 122 23.29 -36.89 37.40
C ALA A 122 24.14 -35.74 37.97
N ALA A 123 25.22 -35.35 37.27
CA ALA A 123 26.02 -34.18 37.64
C ALA A 123 25.19 -32.89 37.60
N LEU A 124 24.41 -32.69 36.54
CA LEU A 124 23.54 -31.52 36.36
C LEU A 124 22.59 -31.35 37.57
N HIS A 125 21.86 -32.39 37.95
CA HIS A 125 20.92 -32.34 39.07
C HIS A 125 21.61 -32.31 40.44
N ARG A 126 22.85 -32.79 40.54
CA ARG A 126 23.66 -32.71 41.78
C ARG A 126 24.17 -31.31 42.05
N TYR A 127 24.65 -30.60 41.02
CA TYR A 127 25.27 -29.29 41.18
C TYR A 127 24.26 -28.13 41.08
N TYR A 128 23.17 -28.31 40.35
CA TYR A 128 22.18 -27.27 40.13
C TYR A 128 20.81 -27.70 40.68
N ARG A 129 20.43 -27.14 41.83
CA ARG A 129 19.18 -27.50 42.53
C ARG A 129 17.92 -27.07 41.79
N GLU A 130 18.01 -26.01 41.00
CA GLU A 130 16.89 -25.47 40.22
C GLU A 130 16.81 -26.05 38.80
N THR A 131 17.50 -27.19 38.56
CA THR A 131 17.48 -27.85 37.27
C THR A 131 16.05 -28.17 36.84
N ARG A 132 15.65 -27.62 35.70
CA ARG A 132 14.38 -27.96 35.04
C ARG A 132 14.55 -28.01 33.55
N LEU A 133 13.94 -29.03 32.93
CA LEU A 133 13.84 -29.11 31.48
C LEU A 133 12.98 -27.95 30.97
N LEU A 134 13.55 -27.17 30.05
CA LEU A 134 12.83 -26.14 29.33
C LEU A 134 12.30 -26.68 28.01
N ARG A 135 13.16 -27.40 27.27
CA ARG A 135 12.91 -27.68 25.87
C ARG A 135 13.65 -28.90 25.33
N LEU A 136 13.05 -29.57 24.37
CA LEU A 136 13.65 -30.53 23.45
C LEU A 136 13.62 -29.93 22.03
N ARG A 137 14.75 -29.95 21.32
CA ARG A 137 14.83 -29.36 19.97
C ARG A 137 15.72 -30.19 19.05
N ARG A 138 15.28 -30.38 17.81
CA ARG A 138 16.11 -30.95 16.74
C ARG A 138 16.72 -29.81 15.91
N VAL A 139 18.04 -29.80 15.75
CA VAL A 139 18.79 -28.80 14.97
C VAL A 139 19.89 -29.51 14.19
N GLU A 140 19.90 -29.39 12.86
CA GLU A 140 21.00 -29.88 11.99
C GLU A 140 21.50 -31.31 12.32
N GLY A 141 20.60 -32.28 12.40
CA GLY A 141 20.96 -33.67 12.72
C GLY A 141 21.41 -33.87 14.18
N ARG A 142 21.07 -32.94 15.09
CA ARG A 142 21.31 -33.07 16.53
C ARG A 142 20.02 -32.96 17.30
N LEU A 143 19.94 -33.68 18.41
CA LEU A 143 18.93 -33.49 19.44
C LEU A 143 19.55 -32.68 20.58
N LEU A 144 18.85 -31.65 21.04
CA LEU A 144 19.25 -30.81 22.15
C LEU A 144 18.20 -30.90 23.26
N ALA A 145 18.63 -31.16 24.49
CA ALA A 145 17.82 -31.01 25.69
C ALA A 145 18.32 -29.81 26.50
N VAL A 146 17.49 -28.79 26.60
CA VAL A 146 17.82 -27.50 27.21
C VAL A 146 17.29 -27.45 28.63
N PHE A 147 18.19 -27.32 29.60
CA PHE A 147 17.88 -27.21 31.01
C PHE A 147 18.15 -25.80 31.50
N ARG A 148 17.26 -25.27 32.35
CA ARG A 148 17.56 -24.10 33.18
C ARG A 148 18.28 -24.54 34.43
N THR A 149 19.35 -23.85 34.80
CA THR A 149 20.17 -24.16 35.98
C THR A 149 20.19 -23.05 37.05
N GLY A 150 19.60 -21.89 36.76
CA GLY A 150 19.51 -20.76 37.69
C GLY A 150 18.35 -19.80 37.39
N GLU A 151 18.33 -18.66 38.06
CA GLU A 151 17.25 -17.67 37.96
C GLU A 151 17.27 -16.89 36.65
N LYS A 152 18.45 -16.62 36.07
CA LYS A 152 18.55 -15.84 34.83
C LYS A 152 18.10 -16.69 33.64
N ALA A 153 17.52 -16.03 32.64
CA ALA A 153 17.07 -16.70 31.42
C ALA A 153 18.20 -17.42 30.66
N ASP A 154 19.42 -16.91 30.78
CA ASP A 154 20.62 -17.44 30.10
C ASP A 154 21.40 -18.44 30.94
N ASP A 155 20.98 -18.71 32.18
CA ASP A 155 21.56 -19.77 33.01
C ASP A 155 21.05 -21.13 32.51
N ILE A 156 21.56 -21.55 31.36
CA ILE A 156 21.18 -22.80 30.69
C ILE A 156 22.35 -23.78 30.59
N ARG A 157 22.00 -25.07 30.57
CA ARG A 157 22.87 -26.18 30.20
C ARG A 157 22.19 -27.00 29.12
N VAL A 158 22.93 -27.34 28.07
CA VAL A 158 22.38 -28.04 26.91
C VAL A 158 23.09 -29.36 26.71
N LEU A 159 22.35 -30.44 26.91
CA LEU A 159 22.77 -31.80 26.57
C LEU A 159 22.53 -32.02 25.07
N ARG A 160 23.50 -32.62 24.37
CA ARG A 160 23.41 -32.82 22.92
C ARG A 160 23.71 -34.26 22.51
N TRP A 161 22.93 -34.75 21.55
CA TRP A 161 23.12 -36.03 20.87
C TRP A 161 23.25 -35.77 19.37
N SER A 162 24.06 -36.56 18.66
CA SER A 162 23.99 -36.65 17.21
C SER A 162 22.90 -37.65 16.81
N VAL A 163 22.16 -37.31 15.76
CA VAL A 163 21.13 -38.12 15.13
C VAL A 163 21.54 -38.31 13.68
N SER A 164 21.97 -39.51 13.30
CA SER A 164 22.36 -39.82 11.93
C SER A 164 21.14 -40.09 11.04
N ASP A 165 21.35 -40.05 9.72
CA ASP A 165 20.29 -40.25 8.72
C ASP A 165 19.66 -41.66 8.76
N ASP A 166 20.38 -42.63 9.32
CA ASP A 166 19.88 -43.99 9.58
C ASP A 166 19.17 -44.14 10.94
N GLY A 167 18.96 -43.03 11.66
CA GLY A 167 18.24 -42.99 12.93
C GLY A 167 19.07 -43.39 14.15
N ARG A 168 20.37 -43.66 14.00
CA ARG A 168 21.24 -43.92 15.17
C ARG A 168 21.46 -42.65 15.98
N ILE A 169 21.39 -42.79 17.30
CA ILE A 169 21.58 -41.70 18.25
C ILE A 169 22.83 -41.99 19.08
N SER A 170 23.64 -40.96 19.32
CA SER A 170 24.76 -41.04 20.27
C SER A 170 24.92 -39.76 21.04
N PHE A 171 25.08 -39.88 22.36
CA PHE A 171 25.36 -38.74 23.22
C PHE A 171 26.73 -38.14 22.89
N LEU A 172 26.79 -36.81 22.80
CA LEU A 172 28.02 -36.09 22.51
C LEU A 172 28.61 -35.50 23.80
N ASP A 173 27.92 -34.55 24.41
CA ASP A 173 28.31 -33.90 25.66
C ASP A 173 27.20 -32.96 26.22
N ALA A 174 27.54 -32.22 27.27
CA ALA A 174 26.71 -31.21 27.93
C ALA A 174 27.11 -29.75 27.59
N ARG A 175 27.62 -29.48 26.37
CA ARG A 175 28.14 -28.17 25.93
C ARG A 175 27.43 -27.61 24.70
N GLY A 176 26.14 -27.92 24.56
CA GLY A 176 25.32 -27.53 23.41
C GLY A 176 24.83 -26.08 23.41
N GLU A 177 25.26 -25.21 24.34
CA GLU A 177 24.74 -23.84 24.46
C GLU A 177 24.94 -23.04 23.16
N ARG A 178 26.04 -23.30 22.45
CA ARG A 178 26.34 -22.68 21.14
C ARG A 178 25.49 -23.24 20.00
N ASP A 179 24.92 -24.43 20.17
CA ASP A 179 24.02 -25.06 19.20
C ASP A 179 22.55 -24.62 19.46
N HIS A 180 22.24 -24.12 20.66
CA HIS A 180 20.94 -23.56 21.02
C HIS A 180 20.82 -22.07 20.66
N VAL A 181 21.05 -21.75 19.40
CA VAL A 181 20.84 -20.40 18.85
C VAL A 181 19.51 -20.37 18.10
N LEU A 182 18.68 -19.37 18.40
CA LEU A 182 17.46 -19.12 17.63
C LEU A 182 17.83 -18.34 16.36
N PRO A 183 17.15 -18.60 15.23
CA PRO A 183 17.32 -17.76 14.05
C PRO A 183 16.93 -16.31 14.33
N ALA A 184 17.40 -15.40 13.49
CA ALA A 184 16.95 -14.02 13.53
C ALA A 184 15.42 -13.95 13.38
N ALA A 185 14.80 -13.10 14.22
CA ALA A 185 13.35 -12.87 14.22
C ALA A 185 12.84 -12.36 12.86
N HIS A 186 13.68 -11.59 12.16
CA HIS A 186 13.43 -11.02 10.84
C HIS A 186 14.45 -11.59 9.82
N ASP A 187 14.02 -11.91 8.61
CA ASP A 187 14.91 -12.22 7.47
C ASP A 187 15.20 -11.02 6.56
N PHE A 188 15.01 -9.84 7.12
CA PHE A 188 15.30 -8.56 6.51
C PHE A 188 15.84 -7.61 7.57
N GLU A 189 16.57 -6.60 7.12
CA GLU A 189 17.19 -5.61 8.00
C GLU A 189 16.34 -4.34 8.02
N TRP A 190 16.20 -3.76 9.22
CA TRP A 190 15.58 -2.46 9.41
C TRP A 190 16.60 -1.35 9.15
N THR A 191 16.21 -0.37 8.34
CA THR A 191 17.00 0.82 8.06
C THR A 191 16.39 2.01 8.81
N GLU A 192 17.13 2.59 9.74
CA GLU A 192 16.72 3.78 10.47
C GLU A 192 16.67 5.00 9.54
N ALA A 193 15.63 5.81 9.66
CA ALA A 193 15.56 7.13 9.05
C ALA A 193 16.49 8.09 9.81
N THR A 194 17.09 9.00 9.08
CA THR A 194 18.08 9.95 9.59
C THR A 194 17.58 11.38 9.41
N ARG A 195 18.32 12.35 9.97
CA ARG A 195 18.00 13.78 9.77
C ARG A 195 18.05 14.22 8.31
N GLU A 196 18.78 13.53 7.44
CA GLU A 196 18.83 13.84 6.00
C GLU A 196 17.51 13.53 5.30
N ASP A 197 16.73 12.60 5.87
CA ASP A 197 15.43 12.21 5.34
C ASP A 197 14.31 13.21 5.71
N HIS A 198 14.59 14.18 6.58
CA HIS A 198 13.59 15.15 7.04
C HIS A 198 13.35 16.24 6.00
N ILE A 199 12.10 16.40 5.58
CA ILE A 199 11.67 17.44 4.65
C ILE A 199 10.94 18.54 5.43
N PRO A 200 11.50 19.75 5.50
CA PRO A 200 10.87 20.87 6.21
C PRO A 200 9.71 21.46 5.39
N GLY A 201 8.77 22.11 6.07
CA GLY A 201 7.64 22.80 5.44
C GLY A 201 6.54 23.13 6.45
N ARG A 202 5.34 23.46 5.97
CA ARG A 202 4.18 23.76 6.84
C ARG A 202 3.72 22.52 7.60
N HIS A 203 3.71 21.38 6.92
CA HIS A 203 3.46 20.04 7.44
C HIS A 203 4.69 19.18 7.14
N PRO A 204 5.76 19.31 7.95
CA PRO A 204 7.02 18.63 7.69
C PRO A 204 6.84 17.11 7.82
N HIS A 205 7.67 16.33 7.12
CA HIS A 205 7.62 14.85 7.18
C HIS A 205 8.99 14.22 6.92
N ILE A 206 9.13 12.95 7.29
CA ILE A 206 10.30 12.10 7.03
C ILE A 206 10.08 11.35 5.72
N SER A 207 11.02 11.44 4.78
CA SER A 207 10.98 10.70 3.53
C SER A 207 11.50 9.28 3.72
N ILE A 208 10.66 8.29 3.41
CA ILE A 208 11.04 6.89 3.42
C ILE A 208 11.29 6.46 1.99
N ARG A 209 12.58 6.37 1.62
CA ARG A 209 13.08 5.99 0.29
C ARG A 209 12.54 6.85 -0.86
N GLY A 210 12.03 8.06 -0.58
CA GLY A 210 11.37 8.91 -1.57
C GLY A 210 10.00 8.41 -2.04
N GLU A 211 9.45 7.34 -1.46
CA GLU A 211 8.22 6.69 -1.92
C GLU A 211 7.02 6.96 -0.99
N VAL A 212 7.28 7.06 0.31
CA VAL A 212 6.27 7.25 1.36
C VAL A 212 6.82 8.29 2.35
N PHE A 213 5.94 9.07 2.97
CA PHE A 213 6.34 10.13 3.88
C PHE A 213 5.61 9.99 5.21
N VAL A 214 6.33 10.13 6.33
CA VAL A 214 5.77 9.95 7.67
C VAL A 214 5.83 11.29 8.41
N ALA A 215 4.69 11.75 8.88
CA ALA A 215 4.55 12.99 9.65
C ALA A 215 4.02 12.66 11.06
N THR A 216 4.48 13.39 12.07
CA THR A 216 4.03 13.25 13.46
C THR A 216 3.49 14.57 14.03
N ASP A 217 3.17 15.54 13.17
CA ASP A 217 2.66 16.86 13.55
C ASP A 217 1.17 16.84 13.92
N GLY A 218 0.74 17.87 14.67
CA GLY A 218 -0.67 18.09 14.99
C GLY A 218 -1.29 17.03 15.91
N GLY A 219 -0.47 16.26 16.62
CA GLY A 219 -0.90 15.18 17.52
C GLY A 219 -1.42 13.92 16.83
N THR A 220 -1.01 13.72 15.58
CA THR A 220 -1.28 12.50 14.83
C THR A 220 -0.02 11.99 14.14
N LEU A 221 0.08 10.67 14.00
CA LEU A 221 0.96 10.02 13.05
C LEU A 221 0.23 9.92 11.71
N THR A 222 0.76 10.54 10.67
CA THR A 222 0.19 10.53 9.32
C THR A 222 1.19 9.94 8.33
N VAL A 223 0.74 8.98 7.53
CA VAL A 223 1.50 8.43 6.39
C VAL A 223 0.95 9.05 5.11
N LYS A 224 1.82 9.61 4.27
CA LYS A 224 1.48 10.25 3.00
C LYS A 224 2.07 9.48 1.82
N ALA A 225 1.38 9.49 0.68
CA ALA A 225 1.82 8.87 -0.57
C ALA A 225 2.59 9.83 -1.50
N ALA A 226 2.62 11.12 -1.19
CA ALA A 226 3.25 12.16 -2.00
C ALA A 226 4.09 13.10 -1.14
N ASN A 227 5.12 13.67 -1.76
CA ASN A 227 5.98 14.66 -1.12
C ASN A 227 5.31 16.05 -1.10
N ASP A 228 4.29 16.22 -0.27
CA ASP A 228 3.59 17.49 -0.11
C ASP A 228 3.65 17.97 1.36
N THR A 229 4.34 19.08 1.57
CA THR A 229 4.45 19.74 2.87
C THR A 229 3.45 20.89 3.04
N GLY A 230 2.62 21.15 2.03
CA GLY A 230 1.55 22.14 2.05
C GLY A 230 0.26 21.65 2.71
N THR A 231 0.01 20.33 2.71
CA THR A 231 -1.12 19.65 3.36
C THR A 231 -0.68 18.67 4.45
N GLY A 232 -1.51 18.55 5.49
CA GLY A 232 -1.36 17.55 6.55
C GLY A 232 -2.11 16.24 6.27
N GLU A 233 -2.85 16.15 5.17
CA GLU A 233 -3.61 14.95 4.82
C GLU A 233 -2.69 13.80 4.35
N GLY A 234 -3.12 12.56 4.60
CA GLY A 234 -2.38 11.36 4.22
C GLY A 234 -3.30 10.17 3.95
N ILE A 235 -2.69 9.07 3.54
CA ILE A 235 -3.35 7.78 3.26
C ILE A 235 -3.65 6.97 4.54
N HIS A 236 -3.08 7.39 5.66
CA HIS A 236 -3.33 6.80 6.98
C HIS A 236 -3.04 7.82 8.06
N THR A 237 -3.90 7.86 9.08
CA THR A 237 -3.74 8.76 10.23
C THR A 237 -4.19 8.03 11.49
N GLU A 238 -3.37 8.10 12.54
CA GLU A 238 -3.70 7.61 13.88
C GLU A 238 -3.22 8.61 14.95
N PRO A 239 -3.92 8.76 16.08
CA PRO A 239 -3.51 9.67 17.14
C PRO A 239 -2.21 9.22 17.81
N VAL A 240 -1.45 10.17 18.35
CA VAL A 240 -0.25 9.91 19.18
C VAL A 240 -0.47 10.36 20.61
N ASP A 241 0.27 9.76 21.56
CA ASP A 241 0.09 10.05 22.99
C ASP A 241 0.57 11.46 23.39
N GLU A 242 1.63 11.98 22.73
CA GLU A 242 2.13 13.34 22.94
C GLU A 242 1.79 14.23 21.73
N PRO A 243 0.77 15.11 21.83
CA PRO A 243 0.34 15.92 20.69
C PRO A 243 1.35 16.97 20.22
N LEU A 244 2.28 17.36 21.11
CA LEU A 244 3.27 18.40 20.88
C LEU A 244 4.63 17.87 20.41
N GLN A 245 4.73 16.56 20.12
CA GLN A 245 5.96 15.98 19.59
C GLN A 245 6.35 16.60 18.25
N SER A 246 7.65 16.71 18.02
CA SER A 246 8.22 17.03 16.72
C SER A 246 8.59 15.76 15.95
N LEU A 247 8.90 15.90 14.66
CA LEU A 247 9.40 14.79 13.84
C LEU A 247 10.67 14.17 14.40
N ALA A 248 11.53 14.97 15.04
CA ALA A 248 12.80 14.51 15.57
C ALA A 248 12.67 13.72 16.87
N ASP A 249 11.48 13.72 17.50
CA ASP A 249 11.21 13.00 18.74
C ASP A 249 10.70 11.57 18.48
N ALA A 250 10.35 11.25 17.23
CA ALA A 250 9.88 9.92 16.83
C ALA A 250 10.99 9.14 16.11
N ASP A 251 11.22 7.90 16.54
CA ASP A 251 12.14 6.99 15.86
C ASP A 251 11.39 6.27 14.73
N VAL A 252 11.91 6.32 13.51
CA VAL A 252 11.31 5.67 12.34
C VAL A 252 12.34 4.79 11.65
N ALA A 253 12.02 3.50 11.52
CA ALA A 253 12.80 2.56 10.71
C ALA A 253 11.91 1.97 9.61
N HIS A 254 12.55 1.49 8.54
CA HIS A 254 11.84 0.89 7.42
C HIS A 254 12.55 -0.34 6.85
N ALA A 255 11.80 -1.23 6.21
CA ALA A 255 12.32 -2.39 5.50
C ALA A 255 11.47 -2.69 4.26
N ARG A 256 12.09 -3.03 3.13
CA ARG A 256 11.36 -3.40 1.90
C ARG A 256 11.28 -4.91 1.71
N VAL A 257 10.06 -5.40 1.45
CA VAL A 257 9.75 -6.78 1.12
C VAL A 257 8.87 -6.81 -0.14
N GLY A 258 9.51 -6.98 -1.30
CA GLY A 258 8.82 -6.90 -2.59
C GLY A 258 8.13 -5.55 -2.77
N ASP A 259 6.80 -5.58 -2.89
CA ASP A 259 5.94 -4.40 -3.04
C ASP A 259 5.44 -3.83 -1.71
N LEU A 260 5.75 -4.49 -0.59
CA LEU A 260 5.43 -4.04 0.76
C LEU A 260 6.60 -3.24 1.33
N LEU A 261 6.29 -2.06 1.86
CA LEU A 261 7.20 -1.26 2.68
C LEU A 261 6.74 -1.34 4.13
N LEU A 262 7.57 -1.96 4.96
CA LEU A 262 7.33 -2.09 6.39
C LEU A 262 7.91 -0.87 7.09
N LEU A 263 7.14 -0.29 8.01
CA LEU A 263 7.54 0.83 8.85
C LEU A 263 7.47 0.40 10.31
N ARG A 264 8.51 0.71 11.08
CA ARG A 264 8.52 0.62 12.53
C ARG A 264 8.64 2.04 13.06
N ILE A 265 7.63 2.49 13.79
CA ILE A 265 7.52 3.89 14.24
C ILE A 265 7.32 3.88 15.75
N SER A 266 8.21 4.56 16.47
CA SER A 266 8.09 4.78 17.91
C SER A 266 7.80 6.26 18.14
N PRO A 267 6.53 6.66 18.31
CA PRO A 267 6.21 8.02 18.71
C PRO A 267 6.78 8.34 20.09
N TYR A 268 6.95 9.62 20.37
CA TYR A 268 7.58 10.10 21.59
C TYR A 268 6.80 9.66 22.84
N LYS A 269 7.53 9.09 23.81
CA LYS A 269 7.03 8.52 25.08
C LYS A 269 6.08 7.32 24.96
N GLU A 270 5.86 6.78 23.76
CA GLU A 270 5.13 5.53 23.62
C GLU A 270 6.04 4.35 23.93
N SER A 271 5.57 3.40 24.74
CA SER A 271 6.36 2.23 25.14
C SER A 271 6.37 1.13 24.10
N THR A 272 5.44 1.16 23.15
CA THR A 272 5.22 0.10 22.16
C THR A 272 5.37 0.68 20.75
N PRO A 273 6.40 0.26 19.99
CA PRO A 273 6.55 0.66 18.59
C PRO A 273 5.38 0.16 17.75
N ARG A 274 4.92 1.01 16.85
CA ARG A 274 3.84 0.73 15.90
C ARG A 274 4.44 0.16 14.62
N HIS A 275 3.83 -0.88 14.07
CA HIS A 275 4.29 -1.49 12.82
C HIS A 275 3.25 -1.33 11.73
N LEU A 276 3.58 -0.55 10.71
CA LEU A 276 2.70 -0.30 9.57
C LEU A 276 3.25 -1.01 8.33
N VAL A 277 2.35 -1.60 7.55
CA VAL A 277 2.64 -2.18 6.25
C VAL A 277 2.01 -1.31 5.19
N VAL A 278 2.84 -0.69 4.37
CA VAL A 278 2.42 0.14 3.25
C VAL A 278 2.53 -0.68 1.98
N ASN A 279 1.42 -0.87 1.27
CA ASN A 279 1.45 -1.41 -0.08
C ASN A 279 1.84 -0.28 -1.04
N THR A 280 3.01 -0.38 -1.66
CA THR A 280 3.56 0.69 -2.51
C THR A 280 2.82 0.84 -3.85
N LEU A 281 2.06 -0.17 -4.27
CA LEU A 281 1.30 -0.18 -5.53
C LEU A 281 -0.08 0.44 -5.37
N THR A 282 -0.80 0.07 -4.30
CA THR A 282 -2.17 0.55 -4.02
C THR A 282 -2.20 1.77 -3.10
N LYS A 283 -1.06 2.13 -2.49
CA LYS A 283 -0.94 3.21 -1.48
C LYS A 283 -1.88 3.01 -0.29
N THR A 284 -2.12 1.76 0.09
CA THR A 284 -2.89 1.42 1.30
C THR A 284 -1.95 1.13 2.46
N VAL A 285 -2.41 1.39 3.69
CA VAL A 285 -1.64 1.14 4.92
C VAL A 285 -2.47 0.29 5.87
N VAL A 286 -1.84 -0.71 6.46
CA VAL A 286 -2.42 -1.52 7.53
C VAL A 286 -1.45 -1.58 8.71
N ARG A 287 -1.98 -1.48 9.94
CA ARG A 287 -1.20 -1.66 11.17
C ARG A 287 -1.19 -3.12 11.59
N LEU A 288 0.02 -3.71 11.69
CA LEU A 288 0.26 -5.12 12.00
C LEU A 288 1.40 -5.26 13.01
N ASP A 289 1.11 -5.00 14.29
CA ASP A 289 2.12 -4.93 15.36
C ASP A 289 2.84 -6.26 15.64
N GLY A 290 2.26 -7.40 15.27
CA GLY A 290 2.90 -8.72 15.40
C GLY A 290 4.23 -8.85 14.63
N ILE A 291 4.44 -8.01 13.61
CA ILE A 291 5.69 -7.93 12.83
C ILE A 291 6.89 -7.58 13.73
N GLY A 292 6.68 -6.80 14.79
CA GLY A 292 7.76 -6.39 15.68
C GLY A 292 8.41 -7.56 16.43
N GLN A 293 7.65 -8.62 16.69
CA GLN A 293 8.14 -9.78 17.44
C GLN A 293 8.97 -10.71 16.56
N ALA A 294 8.42 -11.11 15.41
CA ALA A 294 9.10 -11.86 14.38
C ALA A 294 8.38 -11.68 13.05
N CYS A 295 9.10 -11.69 11.93
CA CYS A 295 8.49 -11.57 10.62
C CYS A 295 9.36 -12.23 9.56
N ARG A 296 8.76 -13.10 8.75
CA ARG A 296 9.44 -13.86 7.70
C ARG A 296 8.83 -13.54 6.35
N ARG A 297 9.66 -13.52 5.31
CA ARG A 297 9.21 -13.43 3.92
C ARG A 297 8.50 -14.73 3.53
N LEU A 298 7.33 -14.59 2.91
CA LEU A 298 6.69 -15.70 2.21
C LEU A 298 7.50 -16.04 0.95
N PRO A 299 7.51 -17.31 0.50
CA PRO A 299 8.20 -17.72 -0.72
C PRO A 299 7.80 -16.90 -1.95
N GLU A 300 8.68 -16.83 -2.94
CA GLU A 300 8.42 -16.16 -4.23
C GLU A 300 7.91 -14.71 -4.12
N GLY A 301 8.29 -14.01 -3.03
CA GLY A 301 7.88 -12.63 -2.79
C GLY A 301 6.38 -12.46 -2.54
N GLN A 302 5.68 -13.52 -2.10
CA GLN A 302 4.22 -13.51 -1.95
C GLN A 302 3.72 -12.67 -0.78
N GLY A 303 4.60 -12.17 0.08
CA GLY A 303 4.27 -11.31 1.21
C GLY A 303 5.10 -11.63 2.45
N ILE A 304 4.49 -11.49 3.62
CA ILE A 304 5.09 -11.72 4.93
C ILE A 304 4.18 -12.55 5.84
N VAL A 305 4.78 -13.28 6.77
CA VAL A 305 4.12 -14.00 7.86
C VAL A 305 4.77 -13.64 9.19
N PHE A 306 3.97 -13.50 10.24
CA PHE A 306 4.42 -13.09 11.57
C PHE A 306 3.54 -13.75 12.66
N PRO A 307 3.98 -13.77 13.92
CA PRO A 307 3.14 -14.21 15.03
C PRO A 307 1.81 -13.44 15.03
N GLY A 308 0.71 -14.16 14.86
CA GLY A 308 -0.63 -13.57 14.83
C GLY A 308 -1.15 -13.17 13.44
N GLY A 309 -0.45 -13.42 12.33
CA GLY A 309 -1.03 -13.16 11.02
C GLY A 309 -0.11 -13.30 9.81
N TYR A 310 -0.63 -12.91 8.65
CA TYR A 310 0.12 -12.75 7.41
C TYR A 310 -0.43 -11.58 6.58
N CYS A 311 0.42 -11.03 5.70
CA CYS A 311 0.05 -10.00 4.73
C CYS A 311 0.67 -10.36 3.38
N LEU A 312 -0.17 -10.49 2.35
CA LEU A 312 0.24 -10.81 0.99
C LEU A 312 0.75 -9.56 0.27
N ALA A 313 1.54 -9.77 -0.78
CA ALA A 313 2.03 -8.68 -1.65
C ALA A 313 0.88 -7.88 -2.32
N SER A 314 -0.30 -8.47 -2.48
CA SER A 314 -1.52 -7.77 -2.93
C SER A 314 -2.07 -6.78 -1.90
N GLY A 315 -1.60 -6.82 -0.66
CA GLY A 315 -2.15 -6.07 0.48
C GLY A 315 -3.23 -6.82 1.25
N ALA A 316 -3.73 -7.95 0.74
CA ALA A 316 -4.66 -8.80 1.49
C ALA A 316 -3.97 -9.37 2.73
N TYR A 317 -4.59 -9.26 3.90
CA TYR A 317 -4.01 -9.70 5.16
C TYR A 317 -5.05 -10.39 6.04
N LYS A 318 -4.56 -11.18 6.99
CA LYS A 318 -5.39 -11.81 8.01
C LYS A 318 -4.64 -11.82 9.34
N THR A 319 -5.31 -11.38 10.39
CA THR A 319 -4.86 -11.50 11.77
C THR A 319 -5.63 -12.62 12.47
N PHE A 320 -4.95 -13.29 13.40
CA PHE A 320 -5.51 -14.40 14.17
C PHE A 320 -5.67 -13.99 15.63
N ASP A 321 -6.73 -14.48 16.25
CA ASP A 321 -6.95 -14.38 17.70
C ASP A 321 -6.13 -15.47 18.41
N ALA A 322 -4.82 -15.38 18.30
CA ALA A 322 -3.87 -16.27 18.97
C ALA A 322 -3.00 -15.43 19.90
N ASP A 323 -2.67 -16.00 21.06
CA ASP A 323 -1.68 -15.44 21.97
C ASP A 323 -0.33 -15.40 21.27
N ALA A 324 0.00 -14.22 20.74
CA ALA A 324 1.20 -13.99 19.97
C ALA A 324 2.35 -13.43 20.83
N ALA A 325 2.15 -13.23 22.12
CA ALA A 325 3.08 -12.50 22.97
C ALA A 325 4.36 -13.30 23.25
N GLY A 326 5.51 -12.69 22.95
CA GLY A 326 6.83 -13.30 23.18
C GLY A 326 7.14 -14.47 22.25
N LEU A 327 6.38 -14.64 21.16
CA LEU A 327 6.62 -15.68 20.16
C LEU A 327 7.79 -15.28 19.25
N GLU A 328 8.88 -16.04 19.34
CA GLU A 328 10.06 -15.89 18.50
C GLU A 328 10.03 -16.92 17.36
N PHE A 329 10.56 -16.57 16.19
CA PHE A 329 10.66 -17.51 15.07
C PHE A 329 11.65 -18.64 15.39
N GLU A 330 11.24 -19.88 15.14
CA GLU A 330 12.06 -21.06 15.44
C GLU A 330 12.64 -21.72 14.19
N GLN A 331 11.76 -22.09 13.24
CA GLN A 331 12.13 -22.77 12.02
C GLN A 331 10.97 -22.78 11.00
N SER A 332 11.29 -23.13 9.75
CA SER A 332 10.30 -23.45 8.73
C SER A 332 10.55 -24.82 8.10
N VAL A 333 9.48 -25.53 7.75
CA VAL A 333 9.53 -26.86 7.13
C VAL A 333 8.78 -26.82 5.81
N ARG A 334 9.51 -27.06 4.71
CA ARG A 334 8.93 -27.14 3.36
C ARG A 334 8.43 -28.55 3.12
N SER A 335 7.23 -28.69 2.56
CA SER A 335 6.77 -29.98 2.07
C SER A 335 7.55 -30.38 0.81
N PRO A 336 7.88 -31.66 0.62
CA PRO A 336 8.54 -32.13 -0.60
C PRO A 336 7.69 -31.96 -1.87
N ASN A 337 6.37 -31.85 -1.72
CA ASN A 337 5.48 -31.53 -2.84
C ASN A 337 5.63 -30.05 -3.32
N GLY A 338 6.26 -29.17 -2.53
CA GLY A 338 6.47 -27.76 -2.84
C GLY A 338 5.24 -26.86 -2.67
N GLU A 339 4.09 -27.40 -2.22
CA GLU A 339 2.83 -26.68 -2.09
C GLU A 339 2.67 -25.96 -0.75
N ASP A 340 3.26 -26.50 0.32
CA ASP A 340 3.00 -26.07 1.68
C ASP A 340 4.29 -25.74 2.45
N LEU A 341 4.21 -24.74 3.31
CA LEU A 341 5.30 -24.30 4.18
C LEU A 341 4.78 -24.11 5.60
N LEU A 342 5.36 -24.87 6.55
CA LEU A 342 5.09 -24.70 7.96
C LEU A 342 6.06 -23.67 8.54
N PHE A 343 5.53 -22.64 9.19
CA PHE A 343 6.27 -21.74 10.06
C PHE A 343 5.98 -22.08 11.52
N THR A 344 7.03 -22.12 12.33
CA THR A 344 6.92 -22.43 13.76
C THR A 344 7.49 -21.29 14.58
N PHE A 345 6.73 -20.88 15.59
CA PHE A 345 7.10 -19.84 16.55
C PHE A 345 7.02 -20.41 17.96
N HIS A 346 7.87 -19.92 18.85
CA HIS A 346 7.97 -20.43 20.21
C HIS A 346 8.17 -19.31 21.24
N ALA A 347 7.42 -19.37 22.34
CA ALA A 347 7.54 -18.43 23.45
C ALA A 347 8.45 -19.00 24.54
N ARG A 348 9.64 -18.39 24.73
CA ARG A 348 10.67 -18.87 25.69
C ARG A 348 10.20 -18.89 27.15
N THR A 349 9.36 -17.92 27.53
CA THR A 349 8.94 -17.74 28.93
C THR A 349 7.79 -18.68 29.29
N GLU A 350 6.76 -18.72 28.46
CA GLU A 350 5.57 -19.53 28.69
C GLU A 350 5.72 -20.99 28.24
N GLY A 351 6.68 -21.25 27.35
CA GLY A 351 6.96 -22.57 26.80
C GLY A 351 5.82 -23.09 25.94
N HIS A 352 5.24 -22.26 25.09
CA HIS A 352 4.20 -22.65 24.13
C HIS A 352 4.66 -22.35 22.70
N SER A 353 4.01 -22.98 21.71
CA SER A 353 4.36 -22.86 20.30
C SER A 353 3.14 -22.54 19.43
N LEU A 354 3.38 -21.89 18.30
CA LEU A 354 2.38 -21.56 17.28
C LEU A 354 2.85 -22.07 15.93
N LEU A 355 2.01 -22.84 15.27
CA LEU A 355 2.28 -23.42 13.95
C LEU A 355 1.35 -22.76 12.92
N LEU A 356 1.95 -22.22 11.85
CA LEU A 356 1.24 -21.59 10.73
C LEU A 356 1.60 -22.33 9.44
N THR A 357 0.63 -22.98 8.81
CA THR A 357 0.81 -23.64 7.51
C THR A 357 0.36 -22.72 6.40
N TYR A 358 1.28 -22.35 5.50
CA TYR A 358 1.04 -21.51 4.34
C TYR A 358 1.01 -22.35 3.05
N ASN A 359 0.01 -22.12 2.19
CA ASN A 359 -0.10 -22.77 0.89
C ASN A 359 0.29 -21.82 -0.25
N LEU A 360 1.23 -22.21 -1.10
CA LEU A 360 1.77 -21.37 -2.17
C LEU A 360 0.77 -21.08 -3.29
N ILE A 361 -0.14 -22.01 -3.60
CA ILE A 361 -1.12 -21.82 -4.69
C ILE A 361 -2.29 -20.98 -4.20
N ARG A 362 -2.90 -21.37 -3.07
CA ARG A 362 -4.06 -20.69 -2.49
C ARG A 362 -3.69 -19.37 -1.80
N LYS A 363 -2.40 -19.15 -1.51
CA LYS A 363 -1.85 -17.97 -0.82
C LYS A 363 -2.53 -17.68 0.51
N GLU A 364 -2.82 -18.74 1.25
CA GLU A 364 -3.52 -18.64 2.52
C GLU A 364 -2.73 -19.36 3.61
N VAL A 365 -2.86 -18.86 4.83
CA VAL A 365 -2.47 -19.58 6.03
C VAL A 365 -3.71 -20.29 6.58
N THR A 366 -3.61 -21.59 6.84
CA THR A 366 -4.69 -22.37 7.48
C THR A 366 -4.88 -21.94 8.94
N ALA A 367 -5.92 -22.47 9.60
CA ALA A 367 -6.16 -22.15 11.01
C ALA A 367 -4.91 -22.40 11.87
N PRO A 368 -4.43 -21.41 12.66
CA PRO A 368 -3.24 -21.57 13.48
C PRO A 368 -3.39 -22.69 14.51
N LEU A 369 -2.34 -23.50 14.68
CA LEU A 369 -2.31 -24.50 15.75
C LEU A 369 -1.48 -23.94 16.92
N SER A 370 -2.17 -23.49 17.97
CA SER A 370 -1.53 -23.14 19.24
C SER A 370 -1.39 -24.38 20.11
N CYS A 371 -0.18 -24.66 20.59
CA CYS A 371 0.12 -25.86 21.34
C CYS A 371 1.19 -25.60 22.41
N ARG A 372 1.41 -26.56 23.29
CA ARG A 372 2.56 -26.56 24.19
C ARG A 372 3.82 -26.88 23.40
N SER A 373 3.77 -27.98 22.66
CA SER A 373 4.86 -28.50 21.84
C SER A 373 4.30 -29.37 20.71
N TRP A 374 5.14 -29.71 19.75
CA TRP A 374 4.83 -30.52 18.59
C TRP A 374 6.00 -31.43 18.23
N ALA A 375 5.70 -32.58 17.64
CA ALA A 375 6.68 -33.53 17.13
C ALA A 375 6.27 -33.96 15.71
N LEU A 376 7.19 -33.81 14.75
CA LEU A 376 6.98 -34.21 13.36
C LEU A 376 7.79 -35.48 13.06
N PHE A 377 7.10 -36.54 12.68
CA PHE A 377 7.70 -37.79 12.25
C PHE A 377 8.10 -37.73 10.77
N ASP A 378 9.05 -38.58 10.38
CA ASP A 378 9.60 -38.64 9.03
C ASP A 378 8.55 -38.95 7.94
N ASP A 379 7.42 -39.57 8.31
CA ASP A 379 6.30 -39.90 7.44
C ASP A 379 5.24 -38.79 7.32
N GLY A 380 5.46 -37.62 7.95
CA GLY A 380 4.55 -36.48 7.94
C GLY A 380 3.46 -36.52 9.01
N THR A 381 3.49 -37.48 9.93
CA THR A 381 2.63 -37.46 11.12
C THR A 381 3.10 -36.37 12.06
N LEU A 382 2.21 -35.43 12.38
CA LEU A 382 2.46 -34.36 13.34
C LEU A 382 1.65 -34.63 14.61
N MET A 383 2.34 -34.81 15.73
CA MET A 383 1.72 -34.89 17.05
C MET A 383 1.80 -33.52 17.73
N VAL A 384 0.66 -33.03 18.22
CA VAL A 384 0.54 -31.71 18.83
C VAL A 384 0.08 -31.87 20.28
N LEU A 385 0.97 -31.53 21.21
CA LEU A 385 0.70 -31.54 22.64
C LEU A 385 -0.11 -30.30 23.02
N GLN A 386 -1.33 -30.50 23.49
CA GLN A 386 -2.25 -29.40 23.78
C GLN A 386 -1.82 -28.60 25.01
N ARG A 387 -2.15 -27.31 25.01
CA ARG A 387 -2.10 -26.49 26.22
C ARG A 387 -3.24 -26.94 27.14
N GLY A 388 -2.92 -27.42 28.35
CA GLY A 388 -3.94 -27.64 29.37
C GLY A 388 -4.43 -26.31 29.93
N SER A 389 -5.70 -26.23 30.36
CA SER A 389 -6.20 -25.07 31.10
C SER A 389 -5.39 -24.91 32.40
N GLY A 390 -4.65 -23.80 32.54
CA GLY A 390 -3.98 -23.42 33.79
C GLY A 390 -2.59 -24.03 34.05
N ASP A 391 -1.98 -24.75 33.11
CA ASP A 391 -0.66 -25.42 33.29
C ASP A 391 -0.61 -26.33 34.55
N GLU A 392 -1.75 -26.95 34.88
CA GLU A 392 -1.86 -27.81 36.05
C GLU A 392 -1.12 -29.15 35.85
N PRO A 393 -0.36 -29.63 36.85
CA PRO A 393 0.22 -30.96 36.81
C PRO A 393 -0.85 -32.04 36.67
N GLY A 394 -0.64 -32.97 35.74
CA GLY A 394 -1.57 -34.07 35.46
C GLY A 394 -0.85 -35.38 35.19
N ARG A 395 -1.62 -36.47 35.07
CA ARG A 395 -1.12 -37.79 34.61
C ARG A 395 -1.54 -38.13 33.18
N VAL A 396 -2.40 -37.31 32.61
CA VAL A 396 -3.01 -37.51 31.30
C VAL A 396 -2.81 -36.24 30.51
N HIS A 397 -2.14 -36.36 29.37
CA HIS A 397 -1.76 -35.23 28.53
C HIS A 397 -2.39 -35.40 27.15
N PRO A 398 -3.33 -34.54 26.75
CA PRO A 398 -3.99 -34.65 25.45
C PRO A 398 -3.02 -34.33 24.29
N LEU A 399 -2.99 -35.23 23.32
CA LEU A 399 -2.26 -35.09 22.06
C LEU A 399 -3.25 -35.11 20.90
N GLN A 400 -3.04 -34.23 19.92
CA GLN A 400 -3.73 -34.31 18.64
C GLN A 400 -2.79 -34.89 17.59
N LEU A 401 -3.28 -35.85 16.82
CA LEU A 401 -2.56 -36.45 15.71
C LEU A 401 -3.05 -35.84 14.42
N TRP A 402 -2.11 -35.32 13.64
CA TRP A 402 -2.37 -34.69 12.36
C TRP A 402 -1.61 -35.42 11.26
N ARG A 403 -2.26 -35.64 10.13
CA ARG A 403 -1.58 -36.00 8.87
C ARG A 403 -1.21 -34.71 8.16
N THR A 404 0.05 -34.61 7.72
CA THR A 404 0.58 -33.39 7.09
C THR A 404 1.38 -33.69 5.83
N PRO A 405 1.58 -32.71 4.94
CA PRO A 405 2.46 -32.86 3.78
C PRO A 405 3.96 -32.79 4.11
N TYR A 406 4.34 -32.59 5.37
CA TYR A 406 5.73 -32.36 5.80
C TYR A 406 6.46 -33.67 6.07
N VAL A 407 6.69 -34.46 5.03
CA VAL A 407 7.50 -35.69 5.13
C VAL A 407 8.98 -35.38 4.97
N SER A 408 9.85 -36.21 5.55
CA SER A 408 11.29 -36.10 5.37
C SER A 408 11.72 -36.44 3.93
N ASP A 409 12.85 -35.88 3.48
CA ASP A 409 13.39 -36.17 2.15
C ASP A 409 13.72 -37.67 1.97
N THR A 410 14.21 -38.32 3.03
CA THR A 410 14.49 -39.76 3.03
C THR A 410 13.22 -40.60 2.90
N TYR A 411 12.11 -40.19 3.53
CA TYR A 411 10.82 -40.87 3.38
C TYR A 411 10.21 -40.65 1.99
N ALA A 412 10.28 -39.42 1.46
CA ALA A 412 9.82 -39.10 0.10
C ALA A 412 10.58 -39.87 -0.98
N ALA A 413 11.87 -40.17 -0.76
CA ALA A 413 12.72 -40.90 -1.69
C ALA A 413 12.51 -42.43 -1.68
N ARG A 414 11.67 -42.99 -0.79
CA ARG A 414 11.45 -44.46 -0.73
C ARG A 414 10.72 -44.97 -1.99
N PRO A 415 11.14 -46.14 -2.54
CA PRO A 415 10.42 -46.78 -3.66
C PRO A 415 8.99 -47.17 -3.27
N VAL A 416 8.03 -46.93 -4.16
CA VAL A 416 6.62 -47.30 -3.98
C VAL A 416 6.47 -48.83 -3.89
N GLY A 417 5.98 -49.35 -2.77
CA GLY A 417 5.74 -50.80 -2.60
C GLY A 417 5.47 -51.33 -1.19
N THR A 418 5.71 -50.56 -0.12
CA THR A 418 5.55 -51.03 1.28
C THR A 418 4.60 -50.22 2.15
N GLY A 419 3.71 -49.41 1.56
CA GLY A 419 2.67 -48.67 2.30
C GLY A 419 2.09 -47.50 1.47
N PRO A 420 1.02 -46.84 1.95
CA PRO A 420 0.43 -45.70 1.26
C PRO A 420 1.37 -44.48 1.41
N SER A 421 2.34 -44.34 0.50
CA SER A 421 3.11 -43.11 0.35
C SER A 421 2.42 -42.23 -0.71
N PRO A 422 1.91 -41.04 -0.34
CA PRO A 422 1.28 -40.11 -1.27
C PRO A 422 2.30 -39.29 -2.08
N SER A 423 3.61 -39.45 -1.87
CA SER A 423 4.63 -38.65 -2.53
C SER A 423 5.88 -39.48 -2.83
N SER A 424 5.82 -40.27 -3.89
CA SER A 424 7.01 -40.80 -4.56
C SER A 424 6.77 -40.78 -6.08
N PRO A 425 7.72 -40.31 -6.89
CA PRO A 425 7.58 -40.03 -8.33
C PRO A 425 7.56 -41.29 -9.21
N LEU A 426 6.92 -42.39 -8.79
CA LEU A 426 6.97 -43.67 -9.48
C LEU A 426 5.62 -44.24 -9.93
N ARG A 427 4.58 -43.41 -10.05
CA ARG A 427 3.44 -43.69 -10.93
C ARG A 427 3.57 -43.07 -12.33
N THR A 428 4.55 -42.21 -12.52
CA THR A 428 4.71 -41.47 -13.76
C THR A 428 5.32 -42.36 -14.83
N ASP A 429 4.55 -42.65 -15.87
CA ASP A 429 5.11 -43.07 -17.15
C ASP A 429 6.16 -42.00 -17.53
N ARG A 430 7.42 -42.38 -17.82
CA ARG A 430 8.52 -41.42 -18.07
C ARG A 430 8.23 -40.45 -19.25
N GLY A 431 7.14 -40.65 -19.97
CA GLY A 431 6.63 -39.77 -21.02
C GLY A 431 5.58 -38.75 -20.61
N ASP A 432 5.06 -38.74 -19.37
CA ASP A 432 4.08 -37.72 -18.94
C ASP A 432 4.75 -36.34 -18.82
N PRO A 433 4.26 -35.32 -19.54
CA PRO A 433 4.74 -33.93 -19.44
C PRO A 433 4.79 -33.38 -18.01
N LEU A 434 3.86 -33.78 -17.12
CA LEU A 434 3.82 -33.33 -15.73
C LEU A 434 5.03 -33.83 -14.93
N ALA A 435 5.37 -35.11 -15.10
CA ALA A 435 6.50 -35.75 -14.45
C ALA A 435 7.85 -35.14 -14.86
N ARG A 436 7.96 -34.73 -16.13
CA ARG A 436 9.16 -34.13 -16.70
C ARG A 436 9.51 -32.78 -16.07
N VAL A 437 8.50 -31.97 -15.75
CA VAL A 437 8.68 -30.67 -15.09
C VAL A 437 8.89 -30.83 -13.59
N GLY A 438 8.13 -31.74 -12.97
CA GLY A 438 8.16 -31.98 -11.53
C GLY A 438 7.17 -31.07 -10.76
N ASN A 439 6.60 -31.63 -9.70
CA ASN A 439 5.48 -30.99 -8.99
C ASN A 439 5.83 -29.61 -8.38
N ALA A 440 7.01 -29.47 -7.78
CA ALA A 440 7.40 -28.20 -7.14
C ALA A 440 7.50 -27.04 -8.14
N ASP A 441 8.00 -27.30 -9.35
CA ASP A 441 8.09 -26.29 -10.39
C ASP A 441 6.72 -25.94 -10.98
N LEU A 442 5.86 -26.96 -11.19
CA LEU A 442 4.46 -26.76 -11.57
C LEU A 442 3.71 -25.91 -10.53
N VAL A 443 3.88 -26.18 -9.23
CA VAL A 443 3.26 -25.41 -8.15
C VAL A 443 3.65 -23.93 -8.23
N ARG A 444 4.94 -23.62 -8.41
CA ARG A 444 5.42 -22.24 -8.54
C ARG A 444 4.82 -21.56 -9.77
N GLY A 445 4.87 -22.19 -10.95
CA GLY A 445 4.32 -21.61 -12.17
C GLY A 445 2.80 -21.40 -12.12
N ILE A 446 2.05 -22.36 -11.57
CA ILE A 446 0.60 -22.23 -11.35
C ILE A 446 0.31 -21.07 -10.39
N SER A 447 1.04 -21.00 -9.27
CA SER A 447 0.89 -19.93 -8.29
C SER A 447 1.16 -18.56 -8.91
N ASP A 448 2.23 -18.41 -9.68
CA ASP A 448 2.57 -17.17 -10.37
C ASP A 448 1.48 -16.76 -11.37
N CYS A 449 0.99 -17.69 -12.18
CA CYS A 449 -0.11 -17.41 -13.11
C CYS A 449 -1.38 -16.94 -12.38
N LEU A 450 -1.80 -17.66 -11.34
CA LEU A 450 -3.00 -17.29 -10.56
C LEU A 450 -2.83 -15.96 -9.81
N SER A 451 -1.59 -15.63 -9.41
CA SER A 451 -1.27 -14.35 -8.79
C SER A 451 -1.53 -13.18 -9.73
N LEU A 452 -1.12 -13.32 -10.99
CA LEU A 452 -1.34 -12.29 -12.01
C LEU A 452 -2.83 -12.14 -12.32
N THR A 453 -3.59 -13.24 -12.34
CA THR A 453 -5.03 -13.17 -12.57
C THR A 453 -5.78 -12.48 -11.45
N HIS A 454 -5.42 -12.75 -10.18
CA HIS A 454 -5.99 -12.03 -9.04
C HIS A 454 -5.61 -10.54 -9.04
N ALA A 455 -4.37 -10.21 -9.43
CA ALA A 455 -3.94 -8.81 -9.52
C ALA A 455 -4.81 -7.98 -10.47
N VAL A 456 -5.27 -8.57 -11.59
CA VAL A 456 -6.20 -7.93 -12.53
C VAL A 456 -7.62 -7.78 -11.97
N ALA A 457 -8.09 -8.76 -11.17
CA ALA A 457 -9.47 -8.80 -10.69
C ALA A 457 -9.72 -7.98 -9.41
N GLU A 458 -8.77 -7.96 -8.47
CA GLU A 458 -9.01 -7.50 -7.09
C GLU A 458 -8.31 -6.18 -6.74
N THR A 459 -7.45 -5.65 -7.62
CA THR A 459 -6.60 -4.50 -7.30
C THR A 459 -7.16 -3.20 -7.88
N THR A 460 -7.18 -2.14 -7.07
CA THR A 460 -7.50 -0.79 -7.56
C THR A 460 -6.48 -0.36 -8.63
N PRO A 461 -6.92 0.08 -9.82
CA PRO A 461 -6.01 0.48 -10.89
C PRO A 461 -5.12 1.67 -10.51
N THR A 462 -3.81 1.47 -10.58
CA THR A 462 -2.80 2.54 -10.53
C THR A 462 -1.75 2.29 -11.60
N THR A 463 -0.99 3.32 -11.95
CA THR A 463 0.13 3.23 -12.89
C THR A 463 1.14 2.20 -12.42
N GLU A 464 1.39 2.15 -11.13
CA GLU A 464 2.30 1.22 -10.46
C GLU A 464 1.78 -0.22 -10.55
N VAL A 465 0.47 -0.44 -10.37
CA VAL A 465 -0.16 -1.77 -10.51
C VAL A 465 0.00 -2.32 -11.93
N TYR A 466 -0.25 -1.50 -12.97
CA TYR A 466 -0.07 -1.96 -14.35
C TYR A 466 1.41 -2.25 -14.68
N LYS A 467 2.34 -1.42 -14.21
CA LYS A 467 3.78 -1.66 -14.36
C LYS A 467 4.21 -2.94 -13.66
N ALA A 468 3.72 -3.19 -12.44
CA ALA A 468 3.98 -4.40 -11.68
C ALA A 468 3.39 -5.65 -12.37
N LEU A 469 2.19 -5.54 -12.95
CA LEU A 469 1.55 -6.62 -13.70
C LEU A 469 2.36 -7.00 -14.94
N ILE A 470 2.77 -6.02 -15.76
CA ILE A 470 3.60 -6.24 -16.96
C ILE A 470 4.92 -6.92 -16.57
N ALA A 471 5.61 -6.38 -15.56
CA ALA A 471 6.85 -6.96 -15.05
C ALA A 471 6.63 -8.37 -14.48
N GLY A 472 5.49 -8.62 -13.83
CA GLY A 472 5.07 -9.93 -13.37
C GLY A 472 4.92 -10.93 -14.51
N CYS A 473 4.21 -10.55 -15.58
CA CYS A 473 4.07 -11.39 -16.78
C CYS A 473 5.43 -11.81 -17.35
N VAL A 474 6.37 -10.85 -17.45
CA VAL A 474 7.74 -11.13 -17.95
C VAL A 474 8.48 -12.09 -17.02
N ARG A 475 8.48 -11.83 -15.71
CA ARG A 475 9.14 -12.72 -14.73
C ARG A 475 8.57 -14.13 -14.76
N THR A 476 7.25 -14.29 -14.80
CA THR A 476 6.60 -15.61 -14.87
C THR A 476 6.94 -16.33 -16.18
N ALA A 477 6.94 -15.60 -17.29
CA ALA A 477 7.35 -16.10 -18.61
C ALA A 477 8.81 -16.60 -18.65
N ASP A 478 9.71 -15.92 -17.96
CA ASP A 478 11.15 -16.22 -17.95
C ASP A 478 11.51 -17.32 -16.94
N ALA A 479 10.81 -17.37 -15.80
CA ALA A 479 11.05 -18.36 -14.76
C ALA A 479 10.61 -19.78 -15.17
N HIS A 480 9.51 -19.90 -15.92
CA HIS A 480 8.85 -21.18 -16.21
C HIS A 480 8.88 -21.50 -17.71
N HIS A 481 9.97 -22.13 -18.15
CA HIS A 481 10.20 -22.46 -19.56
C HIS A 481 9.12 -23.34 -20.21
N TRP A 482 8.38 -24.11 -19.40
CA TRP A 482 7.37 -25.08 -19.85
C TRP A 482 5.99 -24.45 -20.11
N LEU A 483 5.78 -23.16 -19.81
CA LEU A 483 4.48 -22.49 -20.01
C LEU A 483 3.99 -22.53 -21.47
N GLY A 484 4.90 -22.68 -22.43
CA GLY A 484 4.57 -22.79 -23.86
C GLY A 484 4.19 -24.20 -24.32
N ASP A 485 4.27 -25.22 -23.46
CA ASP A 485 3.94 -26.59 -23.83
C ASP A 485 2.41 -26.79 -23.86
N ASP A 486 1.87 -27.09 -25.03
CA ASP A 486 0.44 -27.36 -25.23
C ASP A 486 -0.05 -28.55 -24.39
N ALA A 487 0.80 -29.54 -24.14
CA ALA A 487 0.45 -30.69 -23.30
C ALA A 487 0.29 -30.31 -21.82
N LEU A 488 0.84 -29.16 -21.41
CA LEU A 488 0.65 -28.55 -20.08
C LEU A 488 -0.37 -27.40 -20.10
N GLY A 489 -1.12 -27.26 -21.19
CA GLY A 489 -2.20 -26.28 -21.32
C GLY A 489 -1.83 -24.98 -22.04
N GLY A 490 -0.58 -24.81 -22.49
CA GLY A 490 -0.17 -23.66 -23.30
C GLY A 490 -0.48 -22.30 -22.64
N LEU A 491 -0.08 -22.12 -21.38
CA LEU A 491 -0.36 -20.91 -20.58
C LEU A 491 0.38 -19.66 -21.11
N ARG A 492 1.44 -19.84 -21.90
CA ARG A 492 2.23 -18.73 -22.46
C ARG A 492 1.40 -17.80 -23.33
N THR A 493 0.49 -18.35 -24.13
CA THR A 493 -0.34 -17.57 -25.06
C THR A 493 -1.23 -16.54 -24.35
N PRO A 494 -2.08 -16.90 -23.37
CA PRO A 494 -2.86 -15.90 -22.64
C PRO A 494 -1.98 -14.99 -21.76
N LEU A 495 -0.83 -15.47 -21.25
CA LEU A 495 0.11 -14.64 -20.50
C LEU A 495 0.69 -13.49 -21.34
N ASP A 496 1.15 -13.80 -22.56
CA ASP A 496 1.68 -12.79 -23.49
C ASP A 496 0.58 -11.83 -23.95
N ALA A 497 -0.64 -12.33 -24.20
CA ALA A 497 -1.79 -11.49 -24.55
C ALA A 497 -2.18 -10.53 -23.40
N MET A 498 -2.15 -11.02 -22.16
CA MET A 498 -2.38 -10.22 -20.96
C MET A 498 -1.31 -9.13 -20.80
N ARG A 499 -0.03 -9.46 -20.99
CA ARG A 499 1.07 -8.47 -20.96
C ARG A 499 0.87 -7.37 -22.00
N ASN A 500 0.69 -7.75 -23.26
CA ASN A 500 0.54 -6.78 -24.36
C ASN A 500 -0.69 -5.88 -24.17
N THR A 501 -1.79 -6.43 -23.62
CA THR A 501 -2.99 -5.63 -23.31
C THR A 501 -2.74 -4.70 -22.13
N ALA A 502 -2.04 -5.16 -21.08
CA ALA A 502 -1.68 -4.31 -19.93
C ALA A 502 -0.78 -3.13 -20.33
N GLU A 503 0.14 -3.32 -21.29
CA GLU A 503 0.94 -2.22 -21.87
C GLU A 503 0.08 -1.17 -22.57
N GLN A 504 -0.94 -1.60 -23.33
CA GLN A 504 -1.91 -0.68 -23.96
C GLN A 504 -2.75 0.05 -22.91
N VAL A 505 -3.27 -0.67 -21.92
CA VAL A 505 -4.04 -0.07 -20.81
C VAL A 505 -3.21 0.96 -20.07
N LEU A 506 -1.95 0.67 -19.78
CA LEU A 506 -1.03 1.61 -19.13
C LEU A 506 -0.85 2.90 -19.94
N GLY A 507 -0.62 2.79 -21.25
CA GLY A 507 -0.46 3.95 -22.13
C GLY A 507 -1.71 4.84 -22.17
N GLU A 508 -2.89 4.22 -22.25
CA GLU A 508 -4.15 4.98 -22.20
C GLU A 508 -4.39 5.59 -20.81
N PHE A 509 -4.11 4.84 -19.73
CA PHE A 509 -4.27 5.34 -18.37
C PHE A 509 -3.35 6.54 -18.07
N GLU A 510 -2.09 6.50 -18.51
CA GLU A 510 -1.16 7.62 -18.38
C GLU A 510 -1.64 8.84 -19.19
N THR A 511 -2.24 8.61 -20.38
CA THR A 511 -2.84 9.68 -21.20
C THR A 511 -4.05 10.32 -20.50
N VAL A 512 -4.97 9.51 -19.96
CA VAL A 512 -6.12 9.97 -19.18
C VAL A 512 -5.66 10.78 -17.97
N GLN A 513 -4.66 10.31 -17.23
CA GLN A 513 -4.11 11.04 -16.07
C GLN A 513 -3.46 12.37 -16.48
N ALA A 514 -2.72 12.40 -17.57
CA ALA A 514 -2.08 13.62 -18.07
C ALA A 514 -3.12 14.68 -18.47
N LEU A 515 -4.15 14.29 -19.23
CA LEU A 515 -5.24 15.17 -19.64
C LEU A 515 -6.07 15.65 -18.44
N THR A 516 -6.35 14.77 -17.49
CA THR A 516 -7.05 15.12 -16.24
C THR A 516 -6.26 16.15 -15.43
N ARG A 517 -4.94 15.95 -15.30
CA ARG A 517 -4.06 16.91 -14.59
C ARG A 517 -4.00 18.25 -15.33
N GLN A 518 -3.86 18.23 -16.65
CA GLN A 518 -3.88 19.44 -17.47
C GLN A 518 -5.17 20.23 -17.29
N ALA A 519 -6.33 19.56 -17.24
CA ALA A 519 -7.61 20.20 -16.99
C ALA A 519 -7.71 20.79 -15.56
N ALA A 520 -7.21 20.06 -14.56
CA ALA A 520 -7.16 20.53 -13.17
C ALA A 520 -6.24 21.75 -13.00
N ASP A 521 -5.06 21.74 -13.63
CA ASP A 521 -4.11 22.86 -13.61
C ASP A 521 -4.70 24.09 -14.29
N ALA A 522 -5.37 23.92 -15.44
CA ALA A 522 -6.05 25.00 -16.14
C ALA A 522 -7.18 25.61 -15.29
N LEU A 523 -7.94 24.78 -14.57
CA LEU A 523 -8.95 25.23 -13.62
C LEU A 523 -8.33 25.97 -12.44
N ALA A 524 -7.24 25.47 -11.86
CA ALA A 524 -6.54 26.14 -10.76
C ALA A 524 -5.98 27.51 -11.20
N GLU A 525 -5.43 27.60 -12.40
CA GLU A 525 -4.95 28.87 -12.97
C GLU A 525 -6.12 29.85 -13.21
N ALA A 526 -7.27 29.35 -13.68
CA ALA A 526 -8.48 30.17 -13.81
C ALA A 526 -8.94 30.67 -12.44
N ASP A 527 -9.02 29.80 -11.43
CA ASP A 527 -9.40 30.14 -10.04
C ASP A 527 -8.49 31.25 -9.47
N VAL A 528 -7.17 31.16 -9.67
CA VAL A 528 -6.22 32.19 -9.23
C VAL A 528 -6.48 33.53 -9.93
N ARG A 529 -6.71 33.51 -11.25
CA ARG A 529 -7.02 34.72 -12.04
C ARG A 529 -8.33 35.35 -11.59
N ILE A 530 -9.38 34.55 -11.42
CA ILE A 530 -10.69 34.99 -10.92
C ILE A 530 -10.55 35.61 -9.54
N ALA A 531 -9.90 34.92 -8.59
CA ALA A 531 -9.70 35.42 -7.23
C ALA A 531 -8.92 36.75 -7.21
N SER A 532 -7.94 36.92 -8.09
CA SER A 532 -7.19 38.17 -8.25
C SER A 532 -8.09 39.32 -8.72
N VAL A 533 -8.89 39.09 -9.77
CA VAL A 533 -9.83 40.09 -10.30
C VAL A 533 -10.87 40.47 -9.25
N VAL A 534 -11.51 39.47 -8.62
CA VAL A 534 -12.53 39.69 -7.59
C VAL A 534 -11.95 40.46 -6.39
N ARG A 535 -10.75 40.08 -5.90
CA ARG A 535 -10.10 40.79 -4.79
C ARG A 535 -9.82 42.26 -5.14
N ARG A 536 -9.29 42.53 -6.34
CA ARG A 536 -9.02 43.89 -6.80
C ARG A 536 -10.31 44.73 -6.88
N LEU A 537 -11.36 44.16 -7.48
CA LEU A 537 -12.64 44.84 -7.69
C LEU A 537 -13.46 45.02 -6.39
N ARG A 538 -13.22 44.21 -5.36
CA ARG A 538 -13.82 44.37 -4.02
C ARG A 538 -13.03 45.36 -3.14
N GLY A 539 -11.71 45.43 -3.29
CA GLY A 539 -10.82 46.19 -2.39
C GLY A 539 -10.79 47.70 -2.62
N GLU A 540 -10.80 48.16 -3.87
CA GLU A 540 -10.80 49.59 -4.20
C GLU A 540 -11.99 49.91 -5.12
N ALA A 541 -12.81 50.89 -4.72
CA ALA A 541 -13.92 51.35 -5.54
C ALA A 541 -13.36 52.09 -6.77
N PRO A 542 -13.72 51.68 -8.01
CA PRO A 542 -13.32 52.39 -9.22
C PRO A 542 -13.71 53.87 -9.19
N ARG A 543 -12.81 54.74 -9.65
CA ARG A 543 -12.93 56.21 -9.52
C ARG A 543 -13.73 56.87 -10.64
N ASP A 544 -13.87 56.21 -11.78
CA ASP A 544 -14.56 56.72 -12.95
C ASP A 544 -15.34 55.60 -13.67
N ALA A 545 -16.23 56.02 -14.59
CA ALA A 545 -17.09 55.12 -15.36
C ALA A 545 -16.31 54.10 -16.21
N GLY A 546 -15.14 54.49 -16.75
CA GLY A 546 -14.31 53.60 -17.56
C GLY A 546 -13.76 52.43 -16.73
N ALA A 547 -13.27 52.71 -15.53
CA ALA A 547 -12.73 51.69 -14.63
C ALA A 547 -13.80 50.67 -14.17
N TRP A 548 -15.06 51.10 -14.01
CA TRP A 548 -16.18 50.17 -13.76
C TRP A 548 -16.44 49.23 -14.95
N VAL A 549 -16.37 49.74 -16.16
CA VAL A 549 -16.60 48.96 -17.39
C VAL A 549 -15.45 47.99 -17.64
N THR A 550 -14.20 48.40 -17.44
CA THR A 550 -13.04 47.50 -17.50
C THR A 550 -13.19 46.33 -16.54
N GLY A 551 -13.60 46.59 -15.29
CA GLY A 551 -13.82 45.53 -14.30
C GLY A 551 -14.94 44.54 -14.67
N LEU A 552 -16.07 45.03 -15.21
CA LEU A 552 -17.15 44.17 -15.71
C LEU A 552 -16.71 43.31 -16.90
N THR A 553 -15.96 43.90 -17.82
CA THR A 553 -15.42 43.19 -19.00
C THR A 553 -14.43 42.11 -18.59
N GLU A 554 -13.51 42.40 -17.66
CA GLU A 554 -12.55 41.42 -17.14
C GLU A 554 -13.25 40.24 -16.44
N LEU A 555 -14.26 40.49 -15.60
CA LEU A 555 -15.03 39.42 -14.96
C LEU A 555 -15.78 38.56 -15.98
N ARG A 556 -16.39 39.17 -17.01
CA ARG A 556 -17.04 38.41 -18.10
C ARG A 556 -16.05 37.59 -18.92
N GLN A 557 -14.86 38.13 -19.19
CA GLN A 557 -13.80 37.38 -19.87
C GLN A 557 -13.31 36.20 -19.03
N ALA A 558 -13.12 36.40 -17.72
CA ALA A 558 -12.75 35.33 -16.79
C ALA A 558 -13.82 34.24 -16.73
N GLN A 559 -15.10 34.61 -16.68
CA GLN A 559 -16.23 33.67 -16.74
C GLN A 559 -16.25 32.90 -18.07
N GLY A 560 -16.10 33.60 -19.20
CA GLY A 560 -16.06 32.99 -20.52
C GLY A 560 -14.92 31.98 -20.63
N HIS A 561 -13.72 32.35 -20.19
CA HIS A 561 -12.57 31.45 -20.17
C HIS A 561 -12.82 30.21 -19.29
N LEU A 562 -13.37 30.38 -18.09
CA LEU A 562 -13.72 29.27 -17.21
C LEU A 562 -14.70 28.30 -17.91
N LEU A 563 -15.71 28.80 -18.61
CA LEU A 563 -16.66 27.97 -19.34
C LEU A 563 -16.02 27.22 -20.52
N THR A 564 -15.02 27.80 -21.19
CA THR A 564 -14.27 27.08 -22.24
C THR A 564 -13.49 25.86 -21.71
N LEU A 565 -13.17 25.81 -20.40
CA LEU A 565 -12.50 24.66 -19.82
C LEU A 565 -13.37 23.39 -19.82
N LYS A 566 -14.70 23.53 -19.95
CA LYS A 566 -15.60 22.37 -20.07
C LYS A 566 -15.38 21.56 -21.35
N ASP A 567 -14.81 22.17 -22.38
CA ASP A 567 -14.51 21.51 -23.65
C ASP A 567 -13.22 20.67 -23.55
N GLN A 568 -12.45 20.81 -22.47
CA GLN A 568 -11.25 19.99 -22.26
C GLN A 568 -11.62 18.56 -21.83
N PRO A 569 -10.90 17.54 -22.34
CA PRO A 569 -11.09 16.17 -21.89
C PRO A 569 -10.85 16.03 -20.38
N TYR A 570 -11.72 15.25 -19.71
CA TYR A 570 -11.62 14.94 -18.28
C TYR A 570 -11.71 16.15 -17.33
N ALA A 571 -12.22 17.29 -17.81
CA ALA A 571 -12.46 18.45 -16.96
C ALA A 571 -13.55 18.17 -15.89
N ASP A 572 -13.33 18.68 -14.68
CA ASP A 572 -14.32 18.65 -13.60
C ASP A 572 -15.42 19.68 -13.87
N THR A 573 -16.41 19.27 -14.67
CA THR A 573 -17.51 20.14 -15.09
C THR A 573 -18.36 20.62 -13.92
N ALA A 574 -18.52 19.81 -12.87
CA ALA A 574 -19.29 20.17 -11.68
C ALA A 574 -18.61 21.31 -10.91
N ARG A 575 -17.28 21.22 -10.71
CA ARG A 575 -16.52 22.29 -10.07
C ARG A 575 -16.44 23.55 -10.93
N ILE A 576 -16.33 23.41 -12.25
CA ILE A 576 -16.41 24.53 -13.18
C ILE A 576 -17.78 25.23 -13.08
N ASP A 577 -18.87 24.47 -12.96
CA ASP A 577 -20.22 25.01 -12.79
C ASP A 577 -20.39 25.75 -11.46
N GLU A 578 -19.89 25.19 -10.36
CA GLU A 578 -19.87 25.86 -9.05
C GLU A 578 -19.12 27.21 -9.14
N ARG A 579 -17.92 27.21 -9.73
CA ARG A 579 -17.13 28.42 -9.92
C ARG A 579 -17.78 29.42 -10.88
N ALA A 580 -18.47 28.96 -11.92
CA ALA A 580 -19.19 29.83 -12.82
C ALA A 580 -20.35 30.55 -12.11
N ALA A 581 -21.05 29.88 -11.20
CA ALA A 581 -22.10 30.46 -10.37
C ALA A 581 -21.56 31.47 -9.35
N ASP A 582 -20.39 31.19 -8.75
CA ASP A 582 -19.69 32.15 -7.87
C ASP A 582 -19.38 33.45 -8.63
N ILE A 583 -18.81 33.34 -9.84
CA ILE A 583 -18.47 34.50 -10.69
C ILE A 583 -19.72 35.24 -11.14
N GLU A 584 -20.82 34.54 -11.44
CA GLU A 584 -22.08 35.16 -11.80
C GLU A 584 -22.63 36.01 -10.64
N THR A 585 -22.51 35.52 -9.41
CA THR A 585 -22.85 36.27 -8.20
C THR A 585 -21.96 37.51 -8.04
N ASP A 586 -20.65 37.38 -8.28
CA ASP A 586 -19.71 38.50 -8.26
C ASP A 586 -19.98 39.54 -9.34
N LEU A 587 -20.29 39.09 -10.56
CA LEU A 587 -20.71 39.93 -11.68
C LEU A 587 -21.98 40.71 -11.33
N ALA A 588 -22.97 40.05 -10.71
CA ALA A 588 -24.21 40.69 -10.29
C ALA A 588 -23.97 41.77 -9.23
N ALA A 589 -23.20 41.44 -8.19
CA ALA A 589 -22.86 42.39 -7.13
C ALA A 589 -22.04 43.57 -7.66
N PHE A 590 -21.04 43.31 -8.51
CA PHE A 590 -20.21 44.35 -9.11
C PHE A 590 -21.04 45.24 -10.06
N GLY A 591 -21.91 44.64 -10.88
CA GLY A 591 -22.81 45.33 -11.80
C GLY A 591 -23.81 46.25 -11.09
N GLN A 592 -24.38 45.82 -9.97
CA GLN A 592 -25.27 46.68 -9.16
C GLN A 592 -24.54 47.91 -8.61
N ARG A 593 -23.31 47.74 -8.10
CA ARG A 593 -22.50 48.87 -7.62
C ARG A 593 -22.11 49.81 -8.77
N ALA A 594 -21.77 49.26 -9.94
CA ALA A 594 -21.49 50.03 -11.13
C ALA A 594 -22.70 50.87 -11.55
N LEU A 595 -23.89 50.26 -11.61
CA LEU A 595 -25.13 50.97 -11.94
C LEU A 595 -25.44 52.08 -10.93
N ALA A 596 -25.27 51.83 -9.63
CA ALA A 596 -25.47 52.82 -8.58
C ALA A 596 -24.48 54.00 -8.69
N PHE A 597 -23.24 53.76 -9.11
CA PHE A 597 -22.27 54.82 -9.38
C PHE A 597 -22.65 55.62 -10.63
N LEU A 598 -22.93 54.95 -11.76
CA LEU A 598 -23.29 55.58 -13.03
C LEU A 598 -24.62 56.36 -12.95
N ALA A 599 -25.50 55.98 -12.02
CA ALA A 599 -26.74 56.68 -11.73
C ALA A 599 -26.57 57.96 -10.91
N ARG A 600 -25.37 58.31 -10.45
CA ARG A 600 -25.12 59.61 -9.80
C ARG A 600 -25.09 60.73 -10.84
N GLU A 601 -25.58 61.90 -10.47
CA GLU A 601 -25.60 63.08 -11.35
C GLU A 601 -24.19 63.53 -11.74
N ASP A 602 -23.20 63.30 -10.86
CA ASP A 602 -21.82 63.70 -11.07
C ASP A 602 -20.96 62.65 -11.80
N ALA A 603 -21.48 61.44 -12.04
CA ALA A 603 -20.72 60.29 -12.54
C ALA A 603 -20.02 60.54 -13.90
N PHE A 604 -20.63 61.35 -14.75
CA PHE A 604 -20.11 61.71 -16.08
C PHE A 604 -19.51 63.12 -16.13
N THR A 605 -19.43 63.83 -15.00
CA THR A 605 -18.86 65.20 -14.94
C THR A 605 -17.46 65.29 -15.57
N PRO A 606 -16.51 64.35 -15.30
CA PRO A 606 -15.20 64.40 -15.96
C PRO A 606 -15.29 64.28 -17.47
N HIS A 607 -16.27 63.52 -17.98
CA HIS A 607 -16.44 63.29 -19.41
C HIS A 607 -17.09 64.51 -20.07
N HIS A 608 -18.06 65.15 -19.41
CA HIS A 608 -18.59 66.44 -19.86
C HIS A 608 -17.49 67.50 -19.93
N GLN A 609 -16.67 67.63 -18.89
CA GLN A 609 -15.52 68.55 -18.89
C GLN A 609 -14.52 68.24 -20.02
N GLU A 610 -14.26 66.97 -20.28
CA GLU A 610 -13.39 66.56 -21.38
C GLU A 610 -14.00 66.88 -22.75
N THR A 611 -15.30 66.66 -22.96
CA THR A 611 -15.96 67.07 -24.22
C THR A 611 -15.90 68.58 -24.42
N GLU A 612 -16.04 69.40 -23.37
CA GLU A 612 -15.90 70.85 -23.47
C GLU A 612 -14.46 71.28 -23.78
N ARG A 613 -13.47 70.63 -23.17
CA ARG A 613 -12.06 70.83 -23.52
C ARG A 613 -11.79 70.46 -24.97
N LEU A 614 -12.27 69.31 -25.43
CA LEU A 614 -12.11 68.87 -26.82
C LEU A 614 -12.79 69.82 -27.81
N VAL A 615 -13.96 70.40 -27.48
CA VAL A 615 -14.57 71.47 -28.28
C VAL A 615 -13.67 72.72 -28.31
N SER A 616 -13.10 73.11 -27.17
CA SER A 616 -12.20 74.27 -27.09
C SER A 616 -10.90 74.05 -27.88
N ASP A 617 -10.27 72.89 -27.71
CA ASP A 617 -9.05 72.48 -28.39
C ASP A 617 -9.30 72.43 -29.91
N ALA A 618 -10.42 71.83 -30.32
CA ALA A 618 -10.87 71.78 -31.71
C ALA A 618 -11.08 73.17 -32.35
N GLY A 619 -11.50 74.17 -31.57
CA GLY A 619 -11.64 75.55 -32.04
C GLY A 619 -10.33 76.34 -32.09
N LYS A 620 -9.33 75.93 -31.31
CA LYS A 620 -8.04 76.63 -31.14
C LYS A 620 -6.94 76.14 -32.07
N ILE A 621 -7.15 75.03 -32.79
CA ILE A 621 -6.16 74.56 -33.76
C ILE A 621 -5.82 75.68 -34.76
N THR A 622 -4.53 75.79 -35.08
CA THR A 622 -3.98 76.81 -35.97
C THR A 622 -3.39 76.24 -37.25
N ALA A 623 -3.17 74.92 -37.30
CA ALA A 623 -2.71 74.20 -38.48
C ALA A 623 -3.52 72.91 -38.70
N VAL A 624 -3.68 72.49 -39.96
CA VAL A 624 -4.41 71.24 -40.30
C VAL A 624 -3.77 70.01 -39.63
N ALA A 625 -2.45 69.99 -39.46
CA ALA A 625 -1.73 68.90 -38.79
C ALA A 625 -2.12 68.71 -37.31
N GLU A 626 -2.60 69.76 -36.63
CA GLU A 626 -3.03 69.72 -35.23
C GLU A 626 -4.40 69.02 -35.05
N ALA A 627 -5.13 68.75 -36.14
CA ALA A 627 -6.42 68.09 -36.07
C ALA A 627 -6.32 66.57 -35.77
N ALA A 628 -5.22 65.92 -36.14
CA ALA A 628 -5.02 64.48 -35.91
C ALA A 628 -5.03 64.07 -34.42
N PRO A 629 -4.27 64.72 -33.51
CA PRO A 629 -4.27 64.37 -32.09
C PRO A 629 -5.63 64.63 -31.40
N VAL A 630 -6.36 65.68 -31.80
CA VAL A 630 -7.70 65.96 -31.27
C VAL A 630 -8.71 64.92 -31.77
N THR A 631 -8.59 64.48 -33.03
CA THR A 631 -9.38 63.39 -33.60
C THR A 631 -9.22 62.11 -32.79
N ALA A 632 -7.97 61.71 -32.50
CA ALA A 632 -7.67 60.51 -31.74
C ALA A 632 -8.29 60.54 -30.33
N ARG A 633 -8.23 61.68 -29.62
CA ARG A 633 -8.86 61.84 -28.30
C ARG A 633 -10.38 61.80 -28.34
N ILE A 634 -11.01 62.35 -29.39
CA ILE A 634 -12.47 62.25 -29.60
C ILE A 634 -12.87 60.79 -29.87
N ASP A 635 -12.11 60.08 -30.69
CA ASP A 635 -12.34 58.66 -30.99
C ASP A 635 -12.23 57.80 -29.73
N GLU A 636 -11.17 57.99 -28.93
CA GLU A 636 -10.94 57.29 -27.67
C GLU A 636 -12.09 57.50 -26.67
N LEU A 637 -12.55 58.75 -26.50
CA LEU A 637 -13.69 59.06 -25.64
C LEU A 637 -14.99 58.42 -26.14
N THR A 638 -15.22 58.45 -27.45
CA THR A 638 -16.42 57.90 -28.08
C THR A 638 -16.46 56.38 -27.97
N ASP A 639 -15.33 55.71 -28.18
CA ASP A 639 -15.20 54.26 -28.01
C ASP A 639 -15.39 53.83 -26.56
N GLY A 640 -14.80 54.56 -25.60
CA GLY A 640 -15.03 54.30 -24.17
C GLY A 640 -16.51 54.37 -23.78
N LEU A 641 -17.23 55.41 -24.23
CA LEU A 641 -18.67 55.58 -23.97
C LEU A 641 -19.53 54.52 -24.66
N ARG A 642 -19.12 54.03 -25.83
CA ARG A 642 -19.78 52.92 -26.52
C ARG A 642 -19.66 51.63 -25.73
N THR A 643 -18.47 51.31 -25.21
CA THR A 643 -18.28 50.14 -24.33
C THR A 643 -19.11 50.25 -23.06
N VAL A 644 -19.20 51.45 -22.45
CA VAL A 644 -20.09 51.69 -21.29
C VAL A 644 -21.54 51.40 -21.64
N THR A 645 -21.99 51.85 -22.82
CA THR A 645 -23.37 51.64 -23.29
C THR A 645 -23.68 50.14 -23.46
N GLU A 646 -22.81 49.39 -24.13
CA GLU A 646 -22.97 47.95 -24.36
C GLU A 646 -23.04 47.16 -23.04
N VAL A 647 -22.21 47.53 -22.07
CA VAL A 647 -22.20 46.90 -20.75
C VAL A 647 -23.46 47.23 -19.95
N VAL A 648 -23.92 48.49 -19.94
CA VAL A 648 -25.16 48.89 -19.24
C VAL A 648 -26.40 48.23 -19.85
N VAL A 649 -26.45 48.05 -21.18
CA VAL A 649 -27.53 47.34 -21.86
C VAL A 649 -27.50 45.84 -21.54
N GLY A 650 -26.32 45.25 -21.45
CA GLY A 650 -26.14 43.82 -21.13
C GLY A 650 -26.25 43.46 -19.66
N LEU A 651 -26.46 44.40 -18.74
CA LEU A 651 -26.69 44.15 -17.31
C LEU A 651 -28.18 43.88 -17.07
N ASP A 652 -28.56 42.62 -16.86
CA ASP A 652 -29.96 42.19 -16.65
C ASP A 652 -30.48 42.41 -15.21
N ILE A 653 -29.88 43.35 -14.47
CA ILE A 653 -29.90 43.33 -12.98
C ILE A 653 -30.32 44.68 -12.37
N GLY A 654 -31.11 45.50 -13.07
CA GLY A 654 -31.47 46.84 -12.60
C GLY A 654 -32.87 47.32 -13.02
N ASP A 655 -33.41 48.27 -12.25
CA ASP A 655 -34.64 49.00 -12.58
C ASP A 655 -34.52 49.65 -13.97
N ALA A 656 -35.46 49.35 -14.87
CA ALA A 656 -35.51 49.88 -16.23
C ALA A 656 -35.43 51.42 -16.26
N THR A 657 -35.92 52.08 -15.21
CA THR A 657 -35.88 53.53 -15.03
C THR A 657 -34.45 54.04 -14.82
N VAL A 658 -33.68 53.36 -13.97
CA VAL A 658 -32.28 53.71 -13.69
C VAL A 658 -31.42 53.47 -14.93
N ARG A 659 -31.63 52.34 -15.63
CA ARG A 659 -30.94 52.04 -16.89
C ARG A 659 -31.19 53.13 -17.94
N THR A 660 -32.45 53.56 -18.09
CA THR A 660 -32.84 54.63 -19.02
C THR A 660 -32.17 55.97 -18.65
N SER A 661 -32.10 56.30 -17.36
CA SER A 661 -31.40 57.50 -16.88
C SER A 661 -29.91 57.48 -17.19
N VAL A 662 -29.23 56.35 -16.95
CA VAL A 662 -27.80 56.20 -17.28
C VAL A 662 -27.56 56.30 -18.78
N LEU A 663 -28.37 55.63 -19.60
CA LEU A 663 -28.28 55.71 -21.07
C LEU A 663 -28.51 57.13 -21.58
N GLY A 664 -29.45 57.88 -20.98
CA GLY A 664 -29.68 59.29 -21.30
C GLY A 664 -28.44 60.15 -21.07
N ARG A 665 -27.78 59.99 -19.91
CA ARG A 665 -26.55 60.75 -19.59
C ARG A 665 -25.38 60.40 -20.52
N ILE A 666 -25.23 59.13 -20.86
CA ILE A 666 -24.22 58.70 -21.85
C ILE A 666 -24.51 59.36 -23.22
N ALA A 667 -25.77 59.41 -23.63
CA ALA A 667 -26.17 60.07 -24.88
C ALA A 667 -25.87 61.57 -24.88
N GLU A 668 -25.98 62.26 -23.72
CA GLU A 668 -25.59 63.67 -23.58
C GLU A 668 -24.09 63.88 -23.78
N VAL A 669 -23.24 63.03 -23.18
CA VAL A 669 -21.78 63.08 -23.36
C VAL A 669 -21.39 62.76 -24.81
N LEU A 670 -21.99 61.73 -25.42
CA LEU A 670 -21.80 61.41 -26.85
C LEU A 670 -22.22 62.58 -27.75
N GLY A 671 -23.29 63.28 -27.39
CA GLY A 671 -23.69 64.53 -28.02
C GLY A 671 -22.60 65.61 -27.92
N GLY A 672 -21.92 65.71 -26.78
CA GLY A 672 -20.75 66.58 -26.59
C GLY A 672 -19.56 66.20 -27.46
N ALA A 673 -19.21 64.92 -27.54
CA ALA A 673 -18.13 64.41 -28.40
C ALA A 673 -18.42 64.67 -29.89
N ASN A 674 -19.67 64.47 -30.32
CA ASN A 674 -20.10 64.79 -31.68
C ASN A 674 -20.02 66.29 -31.99
N ARG A 675 -20.34 67.16 -31.02
CA ARG A 675 -20.10 68.61 -31.17
C ARG A 675 -18.62 68.92 -31.33
N ALA A 676 -17.74 68.32 -30.52
CA ALA A 676 -16.29 68.49 -30.66
C ALA A 676 -15.81 68.07 -32.06
N ARG A 677 -16.29 66.92 -32.56
CA ARG A 677 -16.01 66.42 -33.92
C ARG A 677 -16.43 67.43 -34.99
N ALA A 678 -17.66 67.93 -34.90
CA ALA A 678 -18.21 68.88 -35.87
C ALA A 678 -17.44 70.22 -35.85
N THR A 679 -17.08 70.73 -34.67
CA THR A 679 -16.24 71.93 -34.51
C THR A 679 -14.86 71.71 -35.13
N LEU A 680 -14.23 70.57 -34.88
CA LEU A 680 -12.92 70.21 -35.43
C LEU A 680 -12.96 70.13 -36.96
N ASP A 681 -13.96 69.44 -37.52
CA ASP A 681 -14.12 69.29 -38.96
C ASP A 681 -14.39 70.62 -39.67
N ALA A 682 -15.15 71.52 -39.04
CA ALA A 682 -15.39 72.87 -39.55
C ALA A 682 -14.11 73.70 -39.54
N ARG A 683 -13.37 73.70 -38.41
CA ARG A 683 -12.11 74.45 -38.26
C ARG A 683 -11.02 73.93 -39.19
N ARG A 684 -10.90 72.60 -39.34
CA ARG A 684 -9.97 71.96 -40.27
C ARG A 684 -10.23 72.37 -41.72
N ARG A 685 -11.50 72.45 -42.15
CA ARG A 685 -11.86 72.92 -43.50
C ARG A 685 -11.48 74.38 -43.70
N GLU A 686 -11.76 75.25 -42.74
CA GLU A 686 -11.39 76.66 -42.78
C GLU A 686 -9.86 76.86 -42.89
N LEU A 687 -9.08 76.12 -42.10
CA LEU A 687 -7.62 76.15 -42.15
C LEU A 687 -7.07 75.58 -43.44
N ALA A 688 -7.62 74.47 -43.95
CA ALA A 688 -7.21 73.90 -45.23
C ALA A 688 -7.49 74.86 -46.41
N ASP A 689 -8.61 75.58 -46.39
CA ASP A 689 -8.94 76.61 -47.38
C ASP A 689 -8.01 77.83 -47.27
N HIS A 690 -7.55 78.18 -46.06
CA HIS A 690 -6.63 79.30 -45.82
C HIS A 690 -5.18 78.94 -46.18
N GLU A 691 -4.69 77.79 -45.73
CA GLU A 691 -3.37 77.24 -46.07
C GLU A 691 -3.26 76.99 -47.58
N GLY A 692 -4.29 76.39 -48.21
CA GLY A 692 -4.33 76.17 -49.65
C GLY A 692 -4.38 77.46 -50.48
N ARG A 693 -4.96 78.55 -49.96
CA ARG A 693 -4.90 79.89 -50.58
C ARG A 693 -3.54 80.56 -50.41
N ALA A 694 -2.90 80.39 -49.25
CA ALA A 694 -1.55 80.88 -48.99
C ALA A 694 -0.49 80.16 -49.86
N GLU A 695 -0.68 78.87 -50.10
CA GLU A 695 0.17 78.05 -50.99
C GLU A 695 -0.05 78.37 -52.49
N PHE A 696 -1.23 78.87 -52.87
CA PHE A 696 -1.52 79.35 -54.23
C PHE A 696 -1.05 80.78 -54.52
N THR A 697 -0.72 81.56 -53.48
CA THR A 697 -0.29 82.98 -53.59
C THR A 697 1.19 83.20 -53.27
N ALA A 698 1.87 82.17 -52.74
CA ALA A 698 3.34 82.05 -52.66
C ALA A 698 3.87 81.37 -53.93
#